data_AF-A0A9W8MU18-F1
#
_entry.id   AF-A0A9W8MU18-F1
#
_cell.length_a   1.000
_cell.length_b   1.000
_cell.length_c   1.000
_cell.angle_alpha   90.00
_cell.angle_beta   90.00
_cell.angle_gamma   90.00
#
_symmetry.space_group_name_H-M   'P 1'
#
loop_
_entity.id
_entity.type
_entity.pdbx_description
1 polymer ?
#
loop_
_entity_poly.entity_id
_entity_poly.type
_entity_poly.pdbx_seq_one_letter_code
_entity_poly.pdbx_strand_id
1 'polypeptide(L)'
;MSDSSPRRKLPEWCRKALWHSTSGLVVCSSNRSLPLEAADNETEDLDFTKPRKVSDDNIYLAFVPIQHYGRGELFSAIQLLGPHLFSAIEQIPFTDPPRYGLKSEYMDAWIDLENALLTICYELLDKHTQSHQFPKLSYPMWPYQYGYREGHDSRDLAVTACRNSRNTFQVLAGYATFAFSLWLGEYEDTCFDDAFAYLAGMDTQPLPHSYLALLRHTVVCSLVPYLRAGCFLDPYTTKWAPFLKYFTRANTPVWLLWGHDYNKTKPIDPYMQMYYLPPSHIVDLARSEASAVAEETKRRAAAFASIPAPTRDAPLPHFATSFSGDEDGLQGPQYSTVPASVNPIDRTLIVDRRSRQLWGENWSAFFRRMEDALETRRREETPEERGRREGIEKQALQNGHTAKTPVFLWEQDEVDTTFWRRTLLPKAEIEINWGDYSKFQRKFWSHIREWDLCPQLPRFPEGVNPRDFETPIEEIDDVEDERYSFLYSKPTVPPKKPQDKHTEDFTSRLLTSVRTAIAYDDTSDSAFSLSFHSLTTHLRIRHGFDAESEKSWTPALHDSKNATYIERGSPLRRLQYESYPNLVPGQNQKEVRLSILDFYDTAVAVKEKKTSYTDLPDSWDIARSLKIKFFSVQLQRVRCHLPDFKEIFILRPAGRSKATSSWFVAIPEATVVLLVYRSGWATMREIARGLLGLGIRFYTVLEAKKKPEEERSWEMIPLGLGSRPNDFHPSQEDYLSYLAARDQVLRSRYGRAIRLAGGIAGRIATEVVPDVEVLDGPIVGDALIGSHGDSFFVDDAVGEDVLDIVSGVYYVQKAQGSGRPSQQSWWPKQNSWQKMGFSEVQWQPDAEAFYQKRQTALRNGEYTLRKATDWREKFKYDRKFTVATFKASREIILSSGVVGTPHILLNSGIGPASELSAASIPIIHENPSVGKNFSDHLNLLNAFALDVSEPFVPSESRTFERYTLDPAQMADVTNEWRTQKTGPLTSNGLSNQIGFSRIDTSDPATQQQLDAFGDPTPGPHSAHYGFTPINGFAFGRAPTNNSYLSVVATVLQTKSRGSVSLNPSNPRGQPLVNPNLRSDPYDVWAMKVAFKDTFAFLATTPWVEYLTDSQAALGLAPIIDSGLDDALVEEYINTHTSSGIHAVGTAAMTAANASWGVVNGDLTVKGVNGLRVADASVLPYVTSTNPMVAVYVVAERAADLVKSSYN
;
A
#
# COMPACT_ATOMS: atom_id res chain seq x y z
N MET A 1 7.98 -23.61 -45.51
CA MET A 1 7.36 -22.47 -44.82
C MET A 1 5.96 -22.85 -44.36
N SER A 2 5.72 -22.92 -43.05
CA SER A 2 4.49 -22.45 -42.38
C SER A 2 4.69 -22.62 -40.87
N ASP A 3 5.29 -21.59 -40.29
CA ASP A 3 5.63 -21.45 -38.88
C ASP A 3 4.36 -21.17 -38.04
N SER A 4 4.24 -21.83 -36.87
CA SER A 4 3.03 -21.80 -36.06
C SER A 4 3.32 -21.69 -34.55
N SER A 5 4.06 -20.64 -34.12
CA SER A 5 4.22 -20.03 -32.76
C SER A 5 3.17 -18.90 -32.48
N PRO A 6 2.71 -18.59 -31.23
CA PRO A 6 1.47 -17.87 -30.97
C PRO A 6 1.86 -16.42 -30.80
N ARG A 7 2.12 -15.78 -31.93
CA ARG A 7 2.41 -14.36 -32.06
C ARG A 7 1.39 -13.56 -31.24
N ARG A 8 1.77 -12.62 -30.35
CA ARG A 8 0.80 -11.63 -29.86
C ARG A 8 0.21 -10.98 -31.09
N LYS A 9 -1.06 -11.26 -31.34
CA LYS A 9 -1.83 -10.39 -32.21
C LYS A 9 -1.85 -9.03 -31.51
N LEU A 10 -1.65 -7.97 -32.29
CA LEU A 10 -2.06 -6.63 -31.86
C LEU A 10 -3.46 -6.77 -31.23
N PRO A 11 -3.74 -6.15 -30.06
CA PRO A 11 -5.07 -6.18 -29.47
C PRO A 11 -6.11 -5.85 -30.55
N GLU A 12 -7.31 -6.46 -30.54
CA GLU A 12 -8.38 -5.91 -31.39
C GLU A 12 -8.63 -4.46 -30.93
N TRP A 13 -8.27 -3.50 -31.77
CA TRP A 13 -8.35 -2.08 -31.43
C TRP A 13 -9.83 -1.74 -31.23
N CYS A 14 -10.11 -1.05 -30.12
CA CYS A 14 -11.39 -1.11 -29.43
C CYS A 14 -12.57 -0.64 -30.31
N ARG A 15 -13.63 -1.46 -30.40
CA ARG A 15 -14.94 -1.07 -31.00
C ARG A 15 -15.77 -0.14 -30.10
N LYS A 16 -15.19 0.37 -29.00
CA LYS A 16 -15.84 1.17 -27.95
C LYS A 16 -15.06 2.45 -27.74
N ALA A 17 -15.22 3.38 -28.66
CA ALA A 17 -14.55 4.65 -28.63
C ALA A 17 -15.38 5.62 -27.77
N LEU A 18 -14.73 6.43 -26.92
CA LEU A 18 -15.40 7.35 -25.97
C LEU A 18 -15.11 8.81 -26.35
N TRP A 19 -16.11 9.68 -26.23
CA TRP A 19 -16.01 11.09 -26.62
C TRP A 19 -15.53 11.99 -25.48
N HIS A 20 -14.48 12.77 -25.74
CA HIS A 20 -14.01 13.84 -24.86
C HIS A 20 -14.49 15.18 -25.43
N SER A 21 -15.16 15.98 -24.58
CA SER A 21 -15.92 17.17 -25.00
C SER A 21 -15.07 18.27 -25.65
N THR A 22 -13.78 18.37 -25.27
CA THR A 22 -12.88 19.45 -25.72
C THR A 22 -11.91 18.99 -26.82
N SER A 23 -11.48 17.72 -26.80
CA SER A 23 -10.42 17.20 -27.69
C SER A 23 -10.91 16.21 -28.75
N GLY A 24 -12.18 15.82 -28.71
CA GLY A 24 -12.79 14.87 -29.63
C GLY A 24 -12.84 13.42 -29.13
N LEU A 25 -13.11 12.47 -30.02
CA LEU A 25 -13.35 11.07 -29.64
C LEU A 25 -12.03 10.30 -29.48
N VAL A 26 -11.62 9.99 -28.25
CA VAL A 26 -10.25 9.53 -27.97
C VAL A 26 -10.18 8.05 -27.62
N VAL A 27 -9.35 7.29 -28.33
CA VAL A 27 -9.15 5.84 -28.16
C VAL A 27 -7.72 5.52 -27.77
N CYS A 28 -7.53 4.66 -26.76
CA CYS A 28 -6.22 4.18 -26.35
C CYS A 28 -5.78 2.94 -27.14
N SER A 29 -4.57 2.95 -27.69
CA SER A 29 -3.97 1.82 -28.42
C SER A 29 -3.63 0.61 -27.56
N SER A 30 -3.51 0.79 -26.24
CA SER A 30 -3.23 -0.26 -25.25
C SER A 30 -4.45 -0.69 -24.43
N ASN A 31 -5.66 -0.34 -24.88
CA ASN A 31 -6.94 -0.68 -24.24
C ASN A 31 -7.08 -0.13 -22.79
N ARG A 32 -6.34 0.95 -22.46
CA ARG A 32 -6.51 1.67 -21.20
C ARG A 32 -7.70 2.62 -21.27
N SER A 33 -8.31 2.87 -20.11
CA SER A 33 -9.30 3.93 -19.95
C SER A 33 -8.72 5.29 -20.32
N LEU A 34 -9.57 6.17 -20.86
CA LEU A 34 -9.22 7.57 -21.07
C LEU A 34 -8.87 8.21 -19.70
N PRO A 35 -7.80 9.00 -19.58
CA PRO A 35 -7.49 9.75 -18.36
C PRO A 35 -8.56 10.84 -18.13
N LEU A 36 -8.88 11.12 -16.86
CA LEU A 36 -9.83 12.19 -16.48
C LEU A 36 -9.26 13.60 -16.74
N GLU A 37 -7.95 13.75 -16.76
CA GLU A 37 -7.23 15.01 -17.01
C GLU A 37 -6.15 14.74 -18.07
N ALA A 38 -6.19 15.47 -19.19
CA ALA A 38 -5.06 15.57 -20.12
C ALA A 38 -4.35 16.89 -19.82
N ALA A 39 -3.04 16.87 -19.59
CA ALA A 39 -2.28 18.12 -19.53
C ALA A 39 -2.23 18.74 -20.94
N ASP A 40 -2.75 19.96 -21.08
CA ASP A 40 -2.59 20.74 -22.30
C ASP A 40 -1.15 21.24 -22.40
N ASN A 41 -0.61 21.27 -23.61
CA ASN A 41 0.77 21.73 -23.84
C ASN A 41 0.96 23.24 -23.65
N GLU A 42 -0.12 23.95 -23.28
CA GLU A 42 -0.15 25.40 -23.15
C GLU A 42 -0.04 25.86 -21.68
N THR A 43 -0.07 24.95 -20.71
CA THR A 43 0.11 25.28 -19.28
C THR A 43 1.56 25.01 -18.84
N GLU A 44 2.17 25.97 -18.17
CA GLU A 44 3.60 25.96 -17.77
C GLU A 44 3.93 24.91 -16.67
N ASP A 45 2.94 24.38 -15.96
CA ASP A 45 3.11 23.32 -14.95
C ASP A 45 3.08 21.90 -15.57
N LEU A 46 4.26 21.28 -15.73
CA LEU A 46 4.43 19.98 -16.39
C LEU A 46 4.62 18.80 -15.42
N ASP A 47 3.56 18.02 -15.19
CA ASP A 47 3.60 16.76 -14.44
C ASP A 47 3.92 15.55 -15.34
N PHE A 48 5.15 15.02 -15.27
CA PHE A 48 5.60 13.86 -16.08
C PHE A 48 4.97 12.53 -15.66
N THR A 49 4.23 12.51 -14.56
CA THR A 49 3.45 11.34 -14.13
C THR A 49 2.12 11.22 -14.87
N LYS A 50 1.69 12.28 -15.57
CA LYS A 50 0.42 12.33 -16.31
C LYS A 50 0.60 12.18 -17.83
N PRO A 51 -0.40 11.60 -18.53
CA PRO A 51 -0.45 11.60 -20.00
C PRO A 51 -0.54 13.01 -20.57
N ARG A 52 0.20 13.28 -21.67
CA ARG A 52 0.29 14.63 -22.27
C ARG A 52 0.15 14.61 -23.78
N LYS A 53 -0.24 15.73 -24.39
CA LYS A 53 -0.17 15.89 -25.84
C LYS A 53 1.30 16.00 -26.27
N VAL A 54 1.78 15.22 -27.23
CA VAL A 54 3.18 15.36 -27.70
C VAL A 54 3.19 15.80 -29.16
N SER A 55 4.24 16.52 -29.55
CA SER A 55 4.47 16.94 -30.92
C SER A 55 5.30 15.91 -31.67
N ASP A 56 5.40 16.05 -33.00
CA ASP A 56 6.28 15.22 -33.81
C ASP A 56 7.75 15.34 -33.40
N ASP A 57 8.15 16.46 -32.81
CA ASP A 57 9.56 16.71 -32.52
C ASP A 57 9.99 16.12 -31.16
N ASN A 58 9.06 15.83 -30.24
CA ASN A 58 9.37 15.41 -28.87
C ASN A 58 8.64 14.13 -28.42
N ILE A 59 8.38 13.25 -29.39
CA ILE A 59 7.63 12.01 -29.21
C ILE A 59 8.20 11.06 -28.12
N TYR A 60 9.51 11.09 -27.88
CA TYR A 60 10.19 10.27 -26.88
C TYR A 60 9.76 10.58 -25.45
N LEU A 61 9.17 11.77 -25.19
CA LEU A 61 8.65 12.12 -23.86
C LEU A 61 7.49 11.20 -23.42
N ALA A 62 6.84 10.50 -24.36
CA ALA A 62 5.87 9.45 -24.04
C ALA A 62 6.47 8.28 -23.26
N PHE A 63 7.79 8.07 -23.35
CA PHE A 63 8.54 6.98 -22.74
C PHE A 63 9.23 7.40 -21.43
N VAL A 64 8.90 8.55 -20.85
CA VAL A 64 9.42 8.94 -19.52
C VAL A 64 8.70 8.13 -18.43
N PRO A 65 9.42 7.50 -17.47
CA PRO A 65 8.80 6.71 -16.40
C PRO A 65 8.07 7.56 -15.36
N ILE A 66 6.92 7.06 -14.86
CA ILE A 66 5.99 7.77 -13.94
C ILE A 66 6.60 7.96 -12.55
N GLN A 67 7.07 6.90 -11.89
CA GLN A 67 7.76 6.99 -10.59
C GLN A 67 8.77 5.83 -10.50
N HIS A 68 9.99 6.11 -10.02
CA HIS A 68 11.14 5.20 -9.86
C HIS A 68 12.01 4.88 -11.10
N TYR A 69 13.00 5.74 -11.39
CA TYR A 69 14.16 5.34 -12.21
C TYR A 69 15.35 4.83 -11.38
N GLY A 70 15.30 4.93 -10.04
CA GLY A 70 16.35 4.47 -9.14
C GLY A 70 16.42 2.96 -8.86
N ARG A 71 15.63 2.13 -9.54
CA ARG A 71 15.78 0.67 -9.40
C ARG A 71 16.82 0.13 -10.39
N GLY A 72 17.88 -0.48 -9.86
CA GLY A 72 18.94 -1.14 -10.61
C GLY A 72 20.33 -0.55 -10.32
N GLU A 73 21.35 -1.40 -10.34
CA GLU A 73 22.74 -1.06 -9.94
C GLU A 73 23.38 0.04 -10.82
N LEU A 74 22.88 0.29 -12.03
CA LEU A 74 23.39 1.35 -12.92
C LEU A 74 22.89 2.74 -12.53
N PHE A 75 21.62 2.88 -12.15
CA PHE A 75 21.01 4.18 -11.82
C PHE A 75 21.17 4.55 -10.33
N SER A 76 21.77 3.69 -9.51
CA SER A 76 22.14 4.03 -8.13
C SER A 76 23.31 5.01 -8.05
N ALA A 77 24.16 5.09 -9.08
CA ALA A 77 25.25 6.07 -9.14
C ALA A 77 24.79 7.54 -9.05
N ILE A 78 23.56 7.81 -9.52
CA ILE A 78 22.98 9.15 -9.56
C ILE A 78 22.01 9.42 -8.39
N GLN A 79 21.86 8.49 -7.45
CA GLN A 79 20.97 8.61 -6.28
C GLN A 79 21.61 9.37 -5.12
N LEU A 80 21.97 10.62 -5.36
CA LEU A 80 22.35 11.56 -4.31
C LEU A 80 21.09 12.32 -3.88
N LEU A 81 20.52 11.98 -2.71
CA LEU A 81 19.39 12.70 -2.11
C LEU A 81 19.87 14.05 -1.52
N GLY A 82 18.98 15.05 -1.42
CA GLY A 82 19.32 16.48 -1.17
C GLY A 82 20.49 16.76 -0.21
N PRO A 83 20.48 16.29 1.04
CA PRO A 83 21.56 16.52 2.01
C PRO A 83 22.91 15.88 1.60
N HIS A 84 22.88 14.77 0.89
CA HIS A 84 24.05 14.02 0.42
C HIS A 84 24.63 14.59 -0.87
N LEU A 85 23.83 15.30 -1.68
CA LEU A 85 24.34 16.00 -2.86
C LEU A 85 25.25 17.16 -2.45
N PHE A 86 24.90 17.88 -1.38
CA PHE A 86 25.72 18.96 -0.84
C PHE A 86 27.10 18.46 -0.35
N SER A 87 27.14 17.29 0.30
CA SER A 87 28.39 16.66 0.78
C SER A 87 29.22 15.98 -0.31
N ALA A 88 28.63 15.70 -1.47
CA ALA A 88 29.31 15.20 -2.66
C ALA A 88 29.99 16.29 -3.52
N ILE A 89 29.75 17.57 -3.21
CA ILE A 89 30.47 18.70 -3.83
C ILE A 89 31.72 19.04 -3.00
N GLU A 90 32.86 19.17 -3.67
CA GLU A 90 34.14 19.59 -3.09
C GLU A 90 34.77 20.77 -3.85
N GLN A 91 35.72 21.44 -3.21
CA GLN A 91 36.52 22.48 -3.87
C GLN A 91 37.55 21.82 -4.78
N ILE A 92 37.59 22.22 -6.04
CA ILE A 92 38.54 21.70 -7.04
C ILE A 92 39.94 22.20 -6.67
N PRO A 93 40.91 21.29 -6.42
CA PRO A 93 42.26 21.67 -6.03
C PRO A 93 42.93 22.57 -7.07
N PHE A 94 43.72 23.54 -6.60
CA PHE A 94 44.59 24.40 -7.43
C PHE A 94 43.87 25.34 -8.43
N THR A 95 42.66 25.81 -8.09
CA THR A 95 41.94 26.85 -8.85
C THR A 95 41.95 28.20 -8.11
N ASP A 96 42.26 29.29 -8.82
CA ASP A 96 42.18 30.68 -8.31
C ASP A 96 41.43 31.58 -9.32
N PRO A 97 40.21 32.07 -9.02
CA PRO A 97 39.47 31.91 -7.76
C PRO A 97 39.01 30.45 -7.50
N PRO A 98 38.68 30.08 -6.25
CA PRO A 98 38.32 28.72 -5.89
C PRO A 98 37.01 28.27 -6.56
N ARG A 99 37.04 27.13 -7.27
CA ARG A 99 35.86 26.54 -7.91
C ARG A 99 35.40 25.27 -7.18
N TYR A 100 34.11 24.96 -7.27
CA TYR A 100 33.45 23.82 -6.62
C TYR A 100 32.87 22.86 -7.66
N GLY A 101 33.02 21.56 -7.45
CA GLY A 101 32.54 20.54 -8.39
C GLY A 101 32.19 19.22 -7.71
N LEU A 102 31.56 18.32 -8.44
CA LEU A 102 31.26 16.97 -7.97
C LEU A 102 32.57 16.19 -7.76
N LYS A 103 32.72 15.50 -6.62
CA LYS A 103 33.91 14.66 -6.35
C LYS A 103 34.17 13.72 -7.52
N SER A 104 35.45 13.52 -7.85
CA SER A 104 35.87 12.73 -9.02
C SER A 104 35.26 11.32 -9.06
N GLU A 105 35.10 10.67 -7.91
CA GLU A 105 34.49 9.33 -7.80
C GLU A 105 33.02 9.27 -8.27
N TYR A 106 32.22 10.31 -7.98
CA TYR A 106 30.83 10.40 -8.45
C TYR A 106 30.75 10.94 -9.88
N MET A 107 31.60 11.93 -10.20
CA MET A 107 31.65 12.54 -11.52
C MET A 107 32.00 11.52 -12.61
N ASP A 108 33.01 10.68 -12.39
CA ASP A 108 33.41 9.62 -13.34
C ASP A 108 32.28 8.61 -13.58
N ALA A 109 31.56 8.23 -12.52
CA ALA A 109 30.43 7.30 -12.62
C ALA A 109 29.25 7.90 -13.41
N TRP A 110 28.99 9.21 -13.26
CA TRP A 110 27.96 9.92 -14.02
C TRP A 110 28.37 10.08 -15.50
N ILE A 111 29.65 10.36 -15.77
CA ILE A 111 30.22 10.43 -17.13
C ILE A 111 30.05 9.09 -17.86
N ASP A 112 30.43 7.99 -17.22
CA ASP A 112 30.36 6.67 -17.84
C ASP A 112 28.91 6.23 -18.09
N LEU A 113 27.98 6.46 -17.13
CA LEU A 113 26.55 6.16 -17.32
C LEU A 113 25.93 7.00 -18.45
N GLU A 114 26.21 8.30 -18.48
CA GLU A 114 25.73 9.21 -19.51
C GLU A 114 26.25 8.82 -20.89
N ASN A 115 27.56 8.57 -21.01
CA ASN A 115 28.20 8.18 -22.26
C ASN A 115 27.62 6.86 -22.77
N ALA A 116 27.37 5.89 -21.89
CA ALA A 116 26.79 4.61 -22.29
C ALA A 116 25.35 4.77 -22.80
N LEU A 117 24.51 5.55 -22.12
CA LEU A 117 23.15 5.84 -22.57
C LEU A 117 23.12 6.65 -23.88
N LEU A 118 24.00 7.63 -24.05
CA LEU A 118 24.13 8.39 -25.30
C LEU A 118 24.64 7.52 -26.45
N THR A 119 25.59 6.60 -26.20
CA THR A 119 26.06 5.62 -27.18
C THR A 119 24.90 4.74 -27.65
N ILE A 120 24.10 4.22 -26.72
CA ILE A 120 22.90 3.42 -27.05
C ILE A 120 21.95 4.23 -27.94
N CYS A 121 21.63 5.45 -27.55
CA CYS A 121 20.70 6.29 -28.29
C CYS A 121 21.24 6.59 -29.69
N TYR A 122 22.50 7.00 -29.82
CA TYR A 122 23.12 7.31 -31.10
C TYR A 122 23.16 6.10 -32.03
N GLU A 123 23.72 4.99 -31.56
CA GLU A 123 23.99 3.81 -32.40
C GLU A 123 22.70 3.10 -32.83
N LEU A 124 21.71 2.99 -31.93
CA LEU A 124 20.42 2.39 -32.27
C LEU A 124 19.60 3.30 -33.20
N LEU A 125 19.60 4.62 -32.99
CA LEU A 125 18.85 5.53 -33.85
C LEU A 125 19.51 5.72 -35.22
N ASP A 126 20.82 5.86 -35.30
CA ASP A 126 21.54 6.02 -36.57
C ASP A 126 21.33 4.80 -37.48
N LYS A 127 21.59 3.60 -36.94
CA LYS A 127 21.41 2.35 -37.66
C LYS A 127 19.96 2.13 -38.12
N HIS A 128 18.99 2.52 -37.31
CA HIS A 128 17.58 2.40 -37.66
C HIS A 128 17.12 3.48 -38.66
N THR A 129 17.68 4.70 -38.58
CA THR A 129 17.43 5.82 -39.52
C THR A 129 18.01 5.55 -40.90
N GLN A 130 19.11 4.80 -40.99
CA GLN A 130 19.63 4.28 -42.28
C GLN A 130 18.63 3.32 -42.97
N SER A 131 17.76 2.69 -42.19
CA SER A 131 16.78 1.70 -42.67
C SER A 131 15.37 2.29 -42.85
N HIS A 132 15.04 3.40 -42.19
CA HIS A 132 13.71 4.03 -42.19
C HIS A 132 13.80 5.57 -42.07
N GLN A 133 12.99 6.32 -42.81
CA GLN A 133 12.94 7.78 -42.70
C GLN A 133 12.05 8.22 -41.52
N PHE A 134 12.65 8.78 -40.47
CA PHE A 134 11.94 9.30 -39.30
C PHE A 134 11.63 10.79 -39.40
N PRO A 135 10.54 11.26 -38.76
CA PRO A 135 10.35 12.68 -38.49
C PRO A 135 11.52 13.26 -37.69
N LYS A 136 11.81 14.55 -37.89
CA LYS A 136 12.87 15.25 -37.16
C LYS A 136 12.57 15.23 -35.65
N LEU A 137 13.57 14.91 -34.84
CA LEU A 137 13.49 14.99 -33.38
C LEU A 137 14.17 16.27 -32.88
N SER A 138 13.56 16.90 -31.88
CA SER A 138 14.15 17.98 -31.08
C SER A 138 14.62 17.40 -29.75
N TYR A 139 15.82 17.80 -29.32
CA TYR A 139 16.49 17.22 -28.16
C TYR A 139 16.50 18.21 -27.00
N PRO A 140 16.37 17.72 -25.75
CA PRO A 140 16.63 18.56 -24.58
C PRO A 140 18.14 18.72 -24.41
N MET A 141 18.56 19.59 -23.49
CA MET A 141 19.95 19.54 -23.04
C MET A 141 20.20 18.22 -22.29
N TRP A 142 21.32 17.57 -22.57
CA TRP A 142 21.76 16.33 -21.92
C TRP A 142 22.39 16.60 -20.54
N PRO A 143 22.50 15.60 -19.66
CA PRO A 143 22.96 15.82 -18.28
C PRO A 143 24.25 16.66 -18.14
N TYR A 144 25.27 16.45 -18.99
CA TYR A 144 26.54 17.19 -18.94
C TYR A 144 26.39 18.68 -19.20
N GLN A 145 25.37 19.07 -19.96
CA GLN A 145 25.14 20.46 -20.35
C GLN A 145 24.58 21.30 -19.20
N TYR A 146 24.12 20.67 -18.11
CA TYR A 146 23.81 21.33 -16.84
C TYR A 146 25.03 21.48 -15.93
N GLY A 147 26.23 21.10 -16.40
CA GLY A 147 27.48 21.48 -15.74
C GLY A 147 27.96 20.54 -14.62
N TYR A 148 27.44 19.32 -14.46
CA TYR A 148 27.99 18.41 -13.43
C TYR A 148 29.46 18.01 -13.66
N ARG A 149 29.99 18.21 -14.88
CA ARG A 149 31.40 17.97 -15.24
C ARG A 149 32.30 19.19 -15.02
N GLU A 150 31.72 20.33 -14.65
CA GLU A 150 32.40 21.63 -14.59
C GLU A 150 32.61 22.09 -13.14
N GLY A 151 33.60 22.95 -12.94
CA GLY A 151 33.73 23.72 -11.70
C GLY A 151 32.79 24.92 -11.72
N HIS A 152 32.26 25.29 -10.57
CA HIS A 152 31.33 26.41 -10.38
C HIS A 152 31.86 27.38 -9.34
N ASP A 153 31.44 28.63 -9.42
CA ASP A 153 32.01 29.70 -8.59
C ASP A 153 31.50 29.66 -7.13
N SER A 154 30.42 28.90 -6.88
CA SER A 154 29.92 28.61 -5.55
C SER A 154 29.48 27.15 -5.41
N ARG A 155 29.45 26.66 -4.17
CA ARG A 155 28.96 25.32 -3.85
C ARG A 155 27.47 25.16 -4.18
N ASP A 156 26.67 26.22 -4.03
CA ASP A 156 25.23 26.20 -4.30
C ASP A 156 24.94 26.12 -5.81
N LEU A 157 25.74 26.80 -6.63
CA LEU A 157 25.69 26.66 -8.10
C LEU A 157 26.06 25.23 -8.53
N ALA A 158 27.11 24.64 -7.95
CA ALA A 158 27.47 23.25 -8.21
C ALA A 158 26.37 22.25 -7.80
N VAL A 159 25.68 22.48 -6.67
CA VAL A 159 24.54 21.64 -6.24
C VAL A 159 23.36 21.78 -7.21
N THR A 160 23.09 22.98 -7.68
CA THR A 160 22.01 23.26 -8.64
C THR A 160 22.30 22.60 -9.99
N ALA A 161 23.51 22.77 -10.51
CA ALA A 161 24.03 22.09 -11.69
C ALA A 161 23.86 20.56 -11.61
N CYS A 162 24.35 19.93 -10.52
CA CYS A 162 24.23 18.48 -10.34
C CYS A 162 22.78 18.01 -10.17
N ARG A 163 21.90 18.81 -9.56
CA ARG A 163 20.47 18.49 -9.41
C ARG A 163 19.77 18.48 -10.77
N ASN A 164 20.02 19.48 -11.61
CA ASN A 164 19.45 19.59 -12.95
C ASN A 164 19.99 18.51 -13.88
N SER A 165 21.29 18.21 -13.81
CA SER A 165 21.91 17.05 -14.48
C SER A 165 21.22 15.74 -14.09
N ARG A 166 21.02 15.48 -12.77
CA ARG A 166 20.38 14.26 -12.26
C ARG A 166 18.96 14.08 -12.81
N ASN A 167 18.14 15.13 -12.79
CA ASN A 167 16.75 15.06 -13.26
C ASN A 167 16.70 14.76 -14.77
N THR A 168 17.68 15.25 -15.53
CA THR A 168 17.80 15.00 -16.97
C THR A 168 18.15 13.55 -17.31
N PHE A 169 18.80 12.80 -16.41
CA PHE A 169 19.05 11.36 -16.64
C PHE A 169 17.74 10.55 -16.78
N GLN A 170 16.63 10.99 -16.18
CA GLN A 170 15.32 10.35 -16.35
C GLN A 170 14.79 10.51 -17.77
N VAL A 171 15.04 11.66 -18.39
CA VAL A 171 14.67 11.95 -19.77
C VAL A 171 15.57 11.20 -20.74
N LEU A 172 16.88 11.15 -20.47
CA LEU A 172 17.82 10.32 -21.23
C LEU A 172 17.48 8.83 -21.16
N ALA A 173 17.02 8.33 -20.00
CA ALA A 173 16.54 6.96 -19.85
C ALA A 173 15.26 6.70 -20.69
N GLY A 174 14.31 7.63 -20.68
CA GLY A 174 13.12 7.56 -21.54
C GLY A 174 13.47 7.58 -23.03
N TYR A 175 14.45 8.39 -23.40
CA TYR A 175 15.00 8.46 -24.76
C TYR A 175 15.70 7.16 -25.19
N ALA A 176 16.47 6.54 -24.30
CA ALA A 176 17.07 5.23 -24.53
C ALA A 176 16.00 4.13 -24.69
N THR A 177 14.95 4.13 -23.86
CA THR A 177 13.79 3.23 -24.05
C THR A 177 13.12 3.45 -25.40
N PHE A 178 12.95 4.69 -25.83
CA PHE A 178 12.41 5.02 -27.14
C PHE A 178 13.29 4.43 -28.26
N ALA A 179 14.62 4.62 -28.21
CA ALA A 179 15.54 4.04 -29.19
C ALA A 179 15.46 2.50 -29.24
N PHE A 180 15.42 1.84 -28.08
CA PHE A 180 15.21 0.40 -27.97
C PHE A 180 13.84 -0.05 -28.53
N SER A 181 12.78 0.76 -28.36
CA SER A 181 11.43 0.41 -28.82
C SER A 181 11.33 0.27 -30.34
N LEU A 182 12.19 0.98 -31.09
CA LEU A 182 12.25 0.93 -32.56
C LEU A 182 12.87 -0.38 -33.07
N TRP A 183 13.65 -1.06 -32.22
CA TRP A 183 14.30 -2.33 -32.51
C TRP A 183 13.46 -3.55 -32.10
N LEU A 184 12.24 -3.34 -31.60
CA LEU A 184 11.34 -4.42 -31.25
C LEU A 184 10.91 -5.19 -32.51
N GLY A 185 11.53 -6.36 -32.71
CA GLY A 185 11.17 -7.31 -33.75
C GLY A 185 9.73 -7.82 -33.65
N GLU A 186 9.29 -8.61 -34.64
CA GLU A 186 7.94 -9.19 -34.65
C GLU A 186 7.75 -10.33 -33.62
N TYR A 187 8.81 -10.76 -32.94
CA TYR A 187 8.85 -11.94 -32.07
C TYR A 187 9.31 -11.59 -30.64
N GLU A 188 8.62 -12.10 -29.62
CA GLU A 188 8.65 -11.61 -28.23
C GLU A 188 9.82 -12.09 -27.35
N ASP A 189 10.39 -13.26 -27.64
CA ASP A 189 11.30 -13.93 -26.70
C ASP A 189 12.72 -13.33 -26.67
N THR A 190 13.02 -12.40 -27.59
CA THR A 190 14.34 -11.80 -27.80
C THR A 190 14.27 -10.28 -27.98
N CYS A 191 13.25 -9.63 -27.39
CA CYS A 191 12.79 -8.30 -27.80
C CYS A 191 13.85 -7.19 -27.90
N PHE A 192 14.95 -7.29 -27.14
CA PHE A 192 16.10 -6.38 -27.27
C PHE A 192 17.40 -7.08 -27.72
N ASP A 193 17.42 -8.39 -27.90
CA ASP A 193 18.66 -9.15 -28.14
C ASP A 193 19.36 -8.73 -29.42
N ASP A 194 18.64 -8.36 -30.48
CA ASP A 194 19.23 -7.82 -31.70
C ASP A 194 19.92 -6.47 -31.45
N ALA A 195 19.30 -5.60 -30.63
CA ALA A 195 19.90 -4.34 -30.21
C ALA A 195 21.10 -4.58 -29.28
N PHE A 196 21.01 -5.52 -28.35
CA PHE A 196 22.10 -5.91 -27.44
C PHE A 196 23.28 -6.55 -28.19
N ALA A 197 23.02 -7.43 -29.16
CA ALA A 197 24.03 -8.06 -30.00
C ALA A 197 24.72 -7.03 -30.90
N TYR A 198 23.96 -6.09 -31.47
CA TYR A 198 24.51 -4.97 -32.22
C TYR A 198 25.41 -4.09 -31.35
N LEU A 199 24.96 -3.68 -30.17
CA LEU A 199 25.71 -2.84 -29.23
C LEU A 199 26.96 -3.54 -28.65
N ALA A 200 26.90 -4.86 -28.46
CA ALA A 200 28.05 -5.67 -28.02
C ALA A 200 29.07 -5.92 -29.15
N GLY A 201 28.63 -5.91 -30.41
CA GLY A 201 29.44 -6.24 -31.59
C GLY A 201 29.92 -5.04 -32.40
N MET A 202 29.88 -3.82 -31.85
CA MET A 202 30.28 -2.61 -32.57
C MET A 202 31.81 -2.55 -32.81
N ASP A 203 32.23 -2.21 -34.02
CA ASP A 203 33.65 -2.24 -34.43
C ASP A 203 34.53 -1.18 -33.75
N THR A 204 33.95 -0.07 -33.27
CA THR A 204 34.72 1.10 -32.83
C THR A 204 34.72 1.32 -31.32
N GLN A 205 33.65 0.97 -30.62
CA GLN A 205 33.46 1.15 -29.16
C GLN A 205 32.31 0.25 -28.64
N PRO A 206 32.51 -1.09 -28.54
CA PRO A 206 31.47 -2.00 -28.05
C PRO A 206 31.14 -1.72 -26.57
N LEU A 207 29.87 -1.83 -26.20
CA LEU A 207 29.47 -1.73 -24.79
C LEU A 207 29.82 -3.04 -24.06
N PRO A 208 30.41 -2.98 -22.84
CA PRO A 208 30.77 -4.19 -22.10
C PRO A 208 29.56 -5.11 -21.86
N HIS A 209 29.74 -6.41 -22.04
CA HIS A 209 28.67 -7.39 -21.78
C HIS A 209 28.12 -7.32 -20.35
N SER A 210 28.98 -7.00 -19.37
CA SER A 210 28.58 -6.78 -17.97
C SER A 210 27.66 -5.56 -17.81
N TYR A 211 27.96 -4.46 -18.50
CA TYR A 211 27.10 -3.27 -18.54
C TYR A 211 25.73 -3.61 -19.14
N LEU A 212 25.73 -4.30 -20.28
CA LEU A 212 24.51 -4.71 -20.97
C LEU A 212 23.65 -5.66 -20.13
N ALA A 213 24.28 -6.56 -19.36
CA ALA A 213 23.59 -7.42 -18.41
C ALA A 213 22.92 -6.61 -17.28
N LEU A 214 23.62 -5.62 -16.72
CA LEU A 214 23.04 -4.73 -15.70
C LEU A 214 21.90 -3.86 -16.28
N LEU A 215 22.06 -3.35 -17.51
CA LEU A 215 21.07 -2.52 -18.20
C LEU A 215 19.73 -3.24 -18.41
N ARG A 216 19.78 -4.55 -18.69
CA ARG A 216 18.60 -5.41 -18.89
C ARG A 216 17.64 -5.39 -17.69
N HIS A 217 18.14 -5.09 -16.50
CA HIS A 217 17.36 -5.05 -15.25
C HIS A 217 16.95 -3.63 -14.82
N THR A 218 17.19 -2.61 -15.65
CA THR A 218 16.85 -1.21 -15.35
C THR A 218 15.51 -0.76 -15.93
N VAL A 219 15.08 0.46 -15.57
CA VAL A 219 13.90 1.12 -16.13
C VAL A 219 13.95 1.30 -17.65
N VAL A 220 15.16 1.29 -18.26
CA VAL A 220 15.37 1.46 -19.70
C VAL A 220 14.80 0.29 -20.49
N CYS A 221 15.01 -0.95 -20.01
CA CYS A 221 14.55 -2.19 -20.67
C CYS A 221 13.27 -2.78 -20.03
N SER A 222 12.71 -2.13 -19.01
CA SER A 222 11.47 -2.58 -18.37
C SER A 222 10.25 -2.15 -19.18
N LEU A 223 9.60 -3.12 -19.83
CA LEU A 223 8.35 -2.95 -20.58
C LEU A 223 7.11 -3.28 -19.73
N VAL A 224 7.21 -3.18 -18.41
CA VAL A 224 6.10 -3.49 -17.49
C VAL A 224 4.93 -2.53 -17.75
N PRO A 225 3.69 -3.04 -17.90
CA PRO A 225 2.52 -2.19 -18.00
C PRO A 225 2.45 -1.19 -16.84
N TYR A 226 1.90 0.00 -17.09
CA TYR A 226 1.72 1.10 -16.12
C TYR A 226 2.99 1.83 -15.69
N LEU A 227 4.15 1.49 -16.25
CA LEU A 227 5.41 2.19 -15.92
C LEU A 227 5.58 3.54 -16.63
N ARG A 228 4.86 3.78 -17.74
CA ARG A 228 4.89 5.02 -18.54
C ARG A 228 3.51 5.68 -18.56
N ALA A 229 3.50 7.01 -18.46
CA ALA A 229 2.28 7.82 -18.49
C ALA A 229 1.61 7.76 -19.87
N GLY A 230 2.41 7.82 -20.94
CA GLY A 230 1.93 7.80 -22.32
C GLY A 230 1.59 9.20 -22.86
N CYS A 231 0.94 9.27 -24.03
CA CYS A 231 0.70 10.54 -24.72
C CYS A 231 -0.58 10.58 -25.56
N PHE A 232 -1.09 11.79 -25.81
CA PHE A 232 -2.13 12.10 -26.79
C PHE A 232 -1.49 12.51 -28.12
N LEU A 233 -1.99 11.97 -29.24
CA LEU A 233 -1.50 12.21 -30.59
C LEU A 233 -2.65 12.43 -31.56
N ASP A 234 -2.50 13.38 -32.49
CA ASP A 234 -3.45 13.56 -33.58
C ASP A 234 -3.01 12.72 -34.80
N PRO A 235 -3.75 11.65 -35.15
CA PRO A 235 -3.40 10.74 -36.24
C PRO A 235 -3.47 11.37 -37.64
N TYR A 236 -4.08 12.55 -37.79
CA TYR A 236 -4.25 13.23 -39.09
C TYR A 236 -3.14 14.25 -39.36
N THR A 237 -2.39 14.64 -38.34
CA THR A 237 -1.33 15.66 -38.45
C THR A 237 0.04 15.13 -38.06
N THR A 238 0.12 14.10 -37.20
CA THR A 238 1.40 13.52 -36.76
C THR A 238 2.09 12.72 -37.85
N LYS A 239 3.38 13.00 -38.07
CA LYS A 239 4.26 12.21 -38.94
C LYS A 239 4.70 10.88 -38.31
N TRP A 240 4.46 10.67 -37.01
CA TRP A 240 4.77 9.42 -36.31
C TRP A 240 3.70 8.33 -36.43
N ALA A 241 2.57 8.64 -37.07
CA ALA A 241 1.46 7.72 -37.28
C ALA A 241 1.88 6.31 -37.78
N PRO A 242 2.78 6.17 -38.78
CA PRO A 242 3.21 4.85 -39.28
C PRO A 242 4.01 4.01 -38.27
N PHE A 243 4.51 4.64 -37.19
CA PHE A 243 5.41 4.05 -36.20
C PHE A 243 4.72 3.73 -34.86
N LEU A 244 3.43 4.05 -34.70
CA LEU A 244 2.68 3.84 -33.44
C LEU A 244 2.67 2.38 -32.96
N LYS A 245 2.81 1.42 -33.87
CA LYS A 245 2.96 0.00 -33.54
C LYS A 245 4.12 -0.29 -32.57
N TYR A 246 5.24 0.44 -32.68
CA TYR A 246 6.40 0.25 -31.80
C TYR A 246 6.10 0.69 -30.36
N PHE A 247 5.29 1.74 -30.21
CA PHE A 247 4.87 2.30 -28.92
C PHE A 247 3.97 1.32 -28.19
N THR A 248 3.03 0.70 -28.92
CA THR A 248 2.15 -0.33 -28.36
C THR A 248 2.91 -1.58 -27.92
N ARG A 249 3.93 -2.01 -28.68
CA ARG A 249 4.80 -3.15 -28.32
C ARG A 249 5.62 -2.85 -27.07
N ALA A 250 6.01 -1.61 -26.87
CA ALA A 250 6.69 -1.14 -25.67
C ALA A 250 5.73 -0.86 -24.49
N ASN A 251 4.45 -1.25 -24.57
CA ASN A 251 3.42 -0.99 -23.54
C ASN A 251 3.26 0.49 -23.16
N THR A 252 3.61 1.41 -24.07
CA THR A 252 3.46 2.86 -23.88
C THR A 252 2.05 3.27 -24.31
N PRO A 253 1.22 3.84 -23.41
CA PRO A 253 -0.13 4.26 -23.77
C PRO A 253 -0.12 5.40 -24.80
N VAL A 254 -0.92 5.26 -25.86
CA VAL A 254 -1.13 6.32 -26.84
C VAL A 254 -2.63 6.51 -27.04
N TRP A 255 -3.08 7.75 -26.91
CA TRP A 255 -4.47 8.17 -27.09
C TRP A 255 -4.59 9.00 -28.38
N LEU A 256 -5.42 8.55 -29.32
CA LEU A 256 -5.59 9.24 -30.61
C LEU A 256 -6.65 10.34 -30.52
N LEU A 257 -6.36 11.57 -30.93
CA LEU A 257 -7.28 12.73 -30.92
C LEU A 257 -8.08 12.83 -32.22
N TRP A 258 -9.37 13.19 -32.16
CA TRP A 258 -10.28 13.16 -33.32
C TRP A 258 -11.14 14.41 -33.45
N GLY A 259 -10.81 15.29 -34.40
CA GLY A 259 -11.53 16.55 -34.62
C GLY A 259 -12.92 16.43 -35.28
N HIS A 260 -13.71 17.51 -35.21
CA HIS A 260 -15.08 17.59 -35.73
C HIS A 260 -15.23 17.33 -37.25
N ASP A 261 -14.17 17.53 -38.05
CA ASP A 261 -14.18 17.42 -39.51
C ASP A 261 -13.61 16.08 -40.05
N TYR A 262 -13.50 15.05 -39.22
CA TYR A 262 -12.87 13.75 -39.56
C TYR A 262 -13.43 13.05 -40.84
N ASN A 263 -14.64 13.40 -41.29
CA ASN A 263 -15.22 12.91 -42.55
C ASN A 263 -14.64 13.56 -43.81
N LYS A 264 -13.90 14.67 -43.70
CA LYS A 264 -13.40 15.46 -44.85
C LYS A 264 -11.92 15.23 -45.15
N THR A 265 -11.17 14.64 -44.22
CA THR A 265 -9.71 14.50 -44.33
C THR A 265 -9.31 13.03 -44.18
N LYS A 266 -8.54 12.50 -45.15
CA LYS A 266 -8.00 11.14 -45.05
C LYS A 266 -6.81 11.14 -44.07
N PRO A 267 -6.65 10.10 -43.22
CA PRO A 267 -5.48 10.01 -42.35
C PRO A 267 -4.19 9.93 -43.16
N ILE A 268 -3.09 10.41 -42.57
CA ILE A 268 -1.76 10.47 -43.21
C ILE A 268 -1.30 9.08 -43.66
N ASP A 269 -1.58 8.05 -42.86
CA ASP A 269 -1.36 6.64 -43.23
C ASP A 269 -2.71 5.94 -43.51
N PRO A 270 -2.94 5.46 -44.75
CA PRO A 270 -4.15 4.74 -45.15
C PRO A 270 -4.41 3.47 -44.33
N TYR A 271 -3.37 2.83 -43.78
CA TYR A 271 -3.53 1.64 -42.95
C TYR A 271 -4.11 1.97 -41.57
N MET A 272 -4.05 3.24 -41.12
CA MET A 272 -4.68 3.67 -39.87
C MET A 272 -6.21 3.51 -39.93
N GLN A 273 -6.82 3.68 -41.12
CA GLN A 273 -8.26 3.43 -41.35
C GLN A 273 -8.67 2.00 -41.02
N MET A 274 -7.81 1.03 -41.32
CA MET A 274 -8.11 -0.40 -41.19
C MET A 274 -7.93 -0.90 -39.76
N TYR A 275 -7.04 -0.30 -38.99
CA TYR A 275 -6.66 -0.80 -37.67
C TYR A 275 -7.07 0.12 -36.51
N TYR A 276 -7.21 1.43 -36.71
CA TYR A 276 -7.20 2.39 -35.60
C TYR A 276 -8.43 3.31 -35.53
N LEU A 277 -9.39 3.19 -36.45
CA LEU A 277 -10.60 4.01 -36.52
C LEU A 277 -11.86 3.25 -36.06
N PRO A 278 -12.78 3.87 -35.26
CA PRO A 278 -14.00 3.21 -34.84
C PRO A 278 -15.03 3.12 -36.00
N PRO A 279 -15.94 2.11 -35.96
CA PRO A 279 -16.99 1.98 -36.98
C PRO A 279 -17.97 3.17 -37.02
N SER A 280 -18.52 3.48 -38.19
CA SER A 280 -19.40 4.64 -38.42
C SER A 280 -20.56 4.77 -37.42
N HIS A 281 -21.21 3.67 -37.06
CA HIS A 281 -22.33 3.66 -36.10
C HIS A 281 -21.96 4.10 -34.68
N ILE A 282 -20.71 3.86 -34.24
CA ILE A 282 -20.22 4.33 -32.93
C ILE A 282 -20.02 5.85 -32.96
N VAL A 283 -19.61 6.38 -34.10
CA VAL A 283 -19.45 7.82 -34.29
C VAL A 283 -20.79 8.54 -34.36
N ASP A 284 -21.82 7.89 -34.91
CA ASP A 284 -23.17 8.45 -34.97
C ASP A 284 -23.85 8.46 -33.60
N LEU A 285 -23.62 7.43 -32.76
CA LEU A 285 -24.08 7.38 -31.37
C LEU A 285 -23.47 8.48 -30.51
N ALA A 286 -22.15 8.72 -30.63
CA ALA A 286 -21.48 9.81 -29.92
C ALA A 286 -22.00 11.19 -30.37
N ARG A 287 -22.41 11.32 -31.64
CA ARG A 287 -23.03 12.54 -32.18
C ARG A 287 -24.42 12.80 -31.60
N SER A 288 -25.23 11.76 -31.39
CA SER A 288 -26.55 11.91 -30.79
C SER A 288 -26.49 12.31 -29.32
N GLU A 289 -25.51 11.80 -28.58
CA GLU A 289 -25.29 12.16 -27.16
C GLU A 289 -24.77 13.60 -27.01
N ALA A 290 -23.83 14.05 -27.86
CA ALA A 290 -23.35 15.43 -27.86
C ALA A 290 -24.45 16.45 -28.20
N SER A 291 -25.36 16.08 -29.12
CA SER A 291 -26.52 16.91 -29.47
C SER A 291 -27.53 17.02 -28.32
N ALA A 292 -27.71 15.95 -27.55
CA ALA A 292 -28.60 15.92 -26.38
C ALA A 292 -28.07 16.79 -25.22
N VAL A 293 -26.76 16.81 -24.98
CA VAL A 293 -26.13 17.66 -23.95
C VAL A 293 -26.19 19.15 -24.35
N ALA A 294 -26.00 19.45 -25.64
CA ALA A 294 -26.15 20.82 -26.15
C ALA A 294 -27.60 21.33 -26.09
N GLU A 295 -28.60 20.46 -26.33
CA GLU A 295 -30.02 20.80 -26.15
C GLU A 295 -30.38 21.01 -24.67
N GLU A 296 -29.92 20.15 -23.77
CA GLU A 296 -30.17 20.27 -22.31
C GLU A 296 -29.55 21.56 -21.74
N THR A 297 -28.37 21.96 -22.23
CA THR A 297 -27.71 23.22 -21.83
C THR A 297 -28.50 24.44 -22.32
N LYS A 298 -29.03 24.41 -23.56
CA LYS A 298 -29.96 25.45 -24.05
C LYS A 298 -31.28 25.48 -23.28
N ARG A 299 -31.78 24.32 -22.85
CA ARG A 299 -33.01 24.19 -22.04
C ARG A 299 -32.86 24.81 -20.66
N ARG A 300 -31.71 24.60 -20.01
CA ARG A 300 -31.38 25.19 -18.70
C ARG A 300 -31.14 26.70 -18.79
N ALA A 301 -30.48 27.18 -19.85
CA ALA A 301 -30.31 28.61 -20.09
C ALA A 301 -31.66 29.34 -20.33
N ALA A 302 -32.62 28.68 -20.99
CA ALA A 302 -33.96 29.24 -21.20
C ALA A 302 -34.83 29.21 -19.93
N ALA A 303 -34.66 28.21 -19.06
CA ALA A 303 -35.40 28.08 -17.79
C ALA A 303 -35.01 29.14 -16.74
N PHE A 304 -33.79 29.70 -16.82
CA PHE A 304 -33.34 30.77 -15.93
C PHE A 304 -33.81 32.18 -16.33
N ALA A 305 -34.32 32.37 -17.55
CA ALA A 305 -34.75 33.67 -18.05
C ALA A 305 -36.23 34.02 -17.75
N SER A 306 -37.01 33.10 -17.16
CA SER A 306 -38.47 33.22 -17.05
C SER A 306 -39.06 33.21 -15.63
N ILE A 307 -38.25 33.37 -14.58
CA ILE A 307 -38.74 33.39 -13.18
C ILE A 307 -38.92 34.85 -12.70
N PRO A 308 -40.14 35.31 -12.35
CA PRO A 308 -40.36 36.61 -11.72
C PRO A 308 -40.00 36.56 -10.23
N ALA A 309 -39.42 37.63 -9.68
CA ALA A 309 -39.06 37.73 -8.26
C ALA A 309 -40.29 37.67 -7.33
N PRO A 310 -40.30 36.88 -6.24
CA PRO A 310 -41.45 36.79 -5.35
C PRO A 310 -41.43 37.85 -4.24
N THR A 311 -42.60 38.44 -3.99
CA THR A 311 -42.95 39.37 -2.91
C THR A 311 -43.07 38.65 -1.55
N ARG A 312 -42.53 39.29 -0.50
CA ARG A 312 -42.76 38.96 0.91
C ARG A 312 -44.22 39.23 1.28
N ASP A 313 -44.93 38.24 1.84
CA ASP A 313 -45.89 38.38 2.96
C ASP A 313 -46.76 37.11 3.12
N ALA A 314 -46.37 36.20 4.02
CA ALA A 314 -47.28 35.31 4.79
C ALA A 314 -46.50 34.55 5.90
N PRO A 315 -47.02 34.40 7.13
CA PRO A 315 -46.28 33.86 8.28
C PRO A 315 -46.52 32.36 8.53
N LEU A 316 -45.53 31.69 9.14
CA LEU A 316 -45.60 30.32 9.67
C LEU A 316 -45.65 30.32 11.22
N PRO A 317 -46.23 29.28 11.86
CA PRO A 317 -46.68 29.33 13.26
C PRO A 317 -45.60 29.01 14.30
N HIS A 318 -45.76 29.61 15.49
CA HIS A 318 -44.87 29.53 16.65
C HIS A 318 -45.09 28.27 17.51
N PHE A 319 -44.00 27.75 18.09
CA PHE A 319 -44.00 27.08 19.40
C PHE A 319 -43.22 27.92 20.41
N ALA A 320 -43.77 28.02 21.62
CA ALA A 320 -43.40 28.98 22.65
C ALA A 320 -42.21 28.53 23.51
N THR A 321 -41.35 29.47 23.88
CA THR A 321 -40.40 29.37 25.00
C THR A 321 -40.70 30.49 25.98
N SER A 322 -40.90 30.12 27.25
CA SER A 322 -40.91 31.04 28.38
C SER A 322 -39.88 30.57 29.37
N PHE A 323 -38.93 31.42 29.76
CA PHE A 323 -38.75 31.82 31.16
C PHE A 323 -37.88 33.09 31.22
N SER A 324 -38.40 34.04 31.98
CA SER A 324 -37.96 35.41 32.26
C SER A 324 -37.33 35.50 33.66
N GLY A 325 -36.44 36.47 33.91
CA GLY A 325 -36.12 36.91 35.28
C GLY A 325 -34.81 37.68 35.47
N ASP A 326 -34.86 38.97 35.20
CA ASP A 326 -34.15 40.17 35.73
C ASP A 326 -32.88 40.08 36.61
N GLU A 327 -31.91 40.93 36.23
CA GLU A 327 -30.70 41.34 36.97
C GLU A 327 -30.98 42.46 37.99
N ASP A 328 -30.33 42.40 39.18
CA ASP A 328 -29.48 43.49 39.70
C ASP A 328 -28.89 43.18 41.10
N GLY A 329 -27.55 43.21 41.23
CA GLY A 329 -26.87 43.20 42.55
C GLY A 329 -25.41 42.69 42.62
N LEU A 330 -24.44 43.55 42.25
CA LEU A 330 -23.05 43.69 42.78
C LEU A 330 -22.06 42.50 42.94
N GLN A 331 -20.94 42.65 42.21
CA GLN A 331 -19.51 42.29 42.46
C GLN A 331 -18.95 40.87 42.17
N GLY A 332 -17.95 40.82 41.28
CA GLY A 332 -17.13 39.64 40.91
C GLY A 332 -17.11 39.44 39.39
N PRO A 333 -15.97 39.15 38.74
CA PRO A 333 -15.62 39.71 37.45
C PRO A 333 -16.48 39.23 36.26
N GLN A 334 -16.82 40.22 35.45
CA GLN A 334 -17.78 40.20 34.35
C GLN A 334 -17.50 39.15 33.27
N TYR A 335 -18.48 38.28 33.04
CA TYR A 335 -18.77 37.71 31.73
C TYR A 335 -20.20 38.14 31.36
N SER A 336 -20.34 39.20 30.56
CA SER A 336 -21.66 39.63 30.07
C SER A 336 -21.98 39.00 28.71
N THR A 337 -23.10 38.29 28.70
CA THR A 337 -24.14 38.17 27.64
C THR A 337 -23.76 37.61 26.25
N VAL A 338 -24.26 36.41 25.99
CA VAL A 338 -24.59 35.83 24.66
C VAL A 338 -26.07 36.18 24.41
N PRO A 339 -26.52 36.76 23.25
CA PRO A 339 -26.95 35.89 22.14
C PRO A 339 -27.01 36.50 20.71
N ALA A 340 -26.47 35.77 19.73
CA ALA A 340 -27.04 35.64 18.39
C ALA A 340 -26.41 34.40 17.72
N SER A 341 -27.25 33.41 17.38
CA SER A 341 -26.94 32.29 16.48
C SER A 341 -25.90 31.25 16.98
N VAL A 342 -26.15 29.95 16.79
CA VAL A 342 -25.09 29.19 16.11
C VAL A 342 -25.47 29.29 14.65
N ASN A 343 -25.09 30.43 14.09
CA ASN A 343 -24.87 30.61 12.67
C ASN A 343 -24.00 29.44 12.19
N PRO A 344 -24.01 29.08 10.90
CA PRO A 344 -22.89 28.29 10.34
C PRO A 344 -21.63 28.83 10.99
N ILE A 345 -20.79 27.96 11.59
CA ILE A 345 -19.57 28.37 12.34
C ILE A 345 -19.08 29.61 11.65
N ASP A 346 -19.23 30.77 12.30
CA ASP A 346 -18.91 32.00 11.59
C ASP A 346 -17.40 31.97 11.47
N ARG A 347 -16.91 31.44 10.34
CA ARG A 347 -15.48 31.22 10.12
C ARG A 347 -14.75 32.54 9.98
N THR A 348 -15.49 33.66 9.94
CA THR A 348 -14.95 35.00 10.16
C THR A 348 -14.53 35.27 11.61
N LEU A 349 -14.96 34.46 12.60
CA LEU A 349 -14.48 34.45 14.01
C LEU A 349 -13.09 33.83 14.17
N ILE A 350 -12.62 33.05 13.20
CA ILE A 350 -11.33 32.37 13.25
C ILE A 350 -10.30 33.27 12.56
N VAL A 351 -9.91 34.32 13.28
CA VAL A 351 -8.76 35.15 12.90
C VAL A 351 -7.65 34.87 13.91
N ASP A 352 -6.45 34.55 13.42
CA ASP A 352 -5.29 34.39 14.28
C ASP A 352 -5.10 35.66 15.13
N ARG A 353 -5.05 35.52 16.47
CA ARG A 353 -4.91 36.65 17.40
C ARG A 353 -3.67 37.51 17.10
N ARG A 354 -2.65 36.95 16.46
CA ARG A 354 -1.42 37.65 16.08
C ARG A 354 -1.50 38.31 14.71
N SER A 355 -2.53 38.05 13.91
CA SER A 355 -2.63 38.57 12.54
C SER A 355 -3.17 39.98 12.44
N ARG A 356 -3.65 40.60 13.53
CA ARG A 356 -4.21 41.98 13.54
C ARG A 356 -5.41 42.19 12.60
N GLN A 357 -5.92 41.16 11.93
CA GLN A 357 -7.15 41.22 11.15
C GLN A 357 -8.31 41.37 12.13
N LEU A 358 -9.21 42.32 11.88
CA LEU A 358 -10.38 42.54 12.71
C LEU A 358 -11.44 41.49 12.38
N TRP A 359 -12.32 41.24 13.33
CA TRP A 359 -13.42 40.31 13.14
C TRP A 359 -14.31 40.72 11.97
N GLY A 360 -14.59 39.79 11.04
CA GLY A 360 -15.36 40.04 9.82
C GLY A 360 -14.65 40.90 8.75
N GLU A 361 -13.38 41.25 8.96
CA GLU A 361 -12.63 42.11 8.05
C GLU A 361 -12.10 41.31 6.85
N ASN A 362 -12.56 41.63 5.63
CA ASN A 362 -12.01 41.06 4.40
C ASN A 362 -10.63 41.66 4.06
N TRP A 363 -9.89 41.00 3.17
CA TRP A 363 -8.51 41.41 2.84
C TRP A 363 -8.43 42.86 2.32
N SER A 364 -9.39 43.32 1.53
CA SER A 364 -9.40 44.70 1.01
C SER A 364 -9.67 45.76 2.09
N ALA A 365 -10.45 45.43 3.12
CA ALA A 365 -10.69 46.30 4.27
C ALA A 365 -9.46 46.36 5.19
N PHE A 366 -8.81 45.21 5.45
CA PHE A 366 -7.54 45.14 6.18
C PHE A 366 -6.48 46.01 5.52
N PHE A 367 -6.33 45.91 4.19
CA PHE A 367 -5.29 46.63 3.46
C PHE A 367 -5.49 48.14 3.55
N ARG A 368 -6.73 48.61 3.38
CA ARG A 368 -7.07 50.02 3.56
C ARG A 368 -6.75 50.52 4.97
N ARG A 369 -7.13 49.76 6.00
CA ARG A 369 -6.84 50.14 7.39
C ARG A 369 -5.34 50.21 7.67
N MET A 370 -4.58 49.26 7.14
CA MET A 370 -3.13 49.23 7.27
C MET A 370 -2.44 50.36 6.49
N GLU A 371 -3.00 50.77 5.35
CA GLU A 371 -2.56 51.95 4.60
C GLU A 371 -2.88 53.25 5.33
N ASP A 372 -4.09 53.40 5.87
CA ASP A 372 -4.49 54.56 6.67
C ASP A 372 -3.62 54.70 7.93
N ALA A 373 -3.26 53.58 8.57
CA ALA A 373 -2.34 53.56 9.71
C ALA A 373 -0.92 54.00 9.31
N LEU A 374 -0.44 53.57 8.14
CA LEU A 374 0.84 54.03 7.60
C LEU A 374 0.81 55.52 7.25
N GLU A 375 -0.27 56.00 6.66
CA GLU A 375 -0.43 57.41 6.27
C GLU A 375 -0.57 58.34 7.47
N THR A 376 -1.30 57.90 8.50
CA THR A 376 -1.37 58.60 9.80
C THR A 376 0.03 58.70 10.40
N ARG A 377 0.79 57.60 10.40
CA ARG A 377 2.17 57.61 10.88
C ARG A 377 3.09 58.51 10.07
N ARG A 378 2.92 58.58 8.73
CA ARG A 378 3.69 59.50 7.86
C ARG A 378 3.46 60.98 8.19
N ARG A 379 2.25 61.33 8.65
CA ARG A 379 1.89 62.69 9.08
C ARG A 379 2.45 63.06 10.45
N GLU A 380 2.58 62.07 11.34
CA GLU A 380 2.98 62.27 12.73
C GLU A 380 4.48 62.04 12.99
N GLU A 381 5.17 61.32 12.12
CA GLU A 381 6.59 60.98 12.30
C GLU A 381 7.54 62.17 12.11
N THR A 382 8.56 62.25 12.97
CA THR A 382 9.67 63.20 12.81
C THR A 382 10.57 62.81 11.62
N PRO A 383 11.40 63.73 11.09
CA PRO A 383 12.31 63.41 9.98
C PRO A 383 13.25 62.22 10.24
N GLU A 384 13.71 62.05 11.48
CA GLU A 384 14.56 60.91 11.88
C GLU A 384 13.78 59.59 11.92
N GLU A 385 12.55 59.60 12.43
CA GLU A 385 11.67 58.43 12.45
C GLU A 385 11.23 58.01 11.04
N ARG A 386 10.94 58.99 10.18
CA ARG A 386 10.69 58.77 8.75
C ARG A 386 11.88 58.09 8.09
N GLY A 387 13.07 58.66 8.26
CA GLY A 387 14.30 58.09 7.72
C GLY A 387 14.54 56.65 8.21
N ARG A 388 14.22 56.36 9.47
CA ARG A 388 14.33 55.00 10.03
C ARG A 388 13.30 54.04 9.44
N ARG A 389 12.02 54.44 9.33
CA ARG A 389 10.95 53.61 8.75
C ARG A 389 11.21 53.34 7.28
N GLU A 390 11.54 54.36 6.50
CA GLU A 390 11.87 54.24 5.08
C GLU A 390 13.15 53.43 4.88
N GLY A 391 14.12 53.55 5.78
CA GLY A 391 15.30 52.68 5.80
C GLY A 391 14.94 51.21 6.03
N ILE A 392 14.06 50.92 6.99
CA ILE A 392 13.57 49.55 7.26
C ILE A 392 12.75 49.01 6.10
N GLU A 393 11.88 49.83 5.51
CA GLU A 393 11.07 49.49 4.35
C GLU A 393 11.95 49.18 3.14
N LYS A 394 12.92 50.04 2.86
CA LYS A 394 13.90 49.85 1.79
C LYS A 394 14.74 48.60 2.04
N GLN A 395 15.19 48.37 3.27
CA GLN A 395 15.97 47.18 3.62
C GLN A 395 15.14 45.89 3.53
N ALA A 396 13.88 45.91 3.96
CA ALA A 396 12.99 44.76 3.85
C ALA A 396 12.64 44.47 2.39
N LEU A 397 12.30 45.49 1.59
CA LEU A 397 12.02 45.34 0.17
C LEU A 397 13.27 44.89 -0.62
N GLN A 398 14.48 45.22 -0.15
CA GLN A 398 15.73 44.75 -0.76
C GLN A 398 16.13 43.33 -0.33
N ASN A 399 16.01 43.01 0.96
CA ASN A 399 16.60 41.80 1.54
C ASN A 399 15.56 40.70 1.87
N GLY A 400 14.26 40.97 1.71
CA GLY A 400 13.19 40.02 2.02
C GLY A 400 12.89 39.87 3.52
N HIS A 401 12.37 38.71 3.92
CA HIS A 401 12.10 38.43 5.32
C HIS A 401 13.41 38.20 6.10
N THR A 402 13.36 38.39 7.42
CA THR A 402 14.45 38.01 8.31
C THR A 402 13.94 36.98 9.31
N ALA A 403 14.84 36.26 9.98
CA ALA A 403 14.48 35.28 11.02
C ALA A 403 13.66 35.87 12.19
N LYS A 404 13.57 37.21 12.30
CA LYS A 404 12.83 37.93 13.36
C LYS A 404 11.56 38.62 12.86
N THR A 405 11.31 38.65 11.56
CA THR A 405 10.17 39.36 10.96
C THR A 405 9.01 38.38 10.75
N PRO A 406 7.82 38.58 11.36
CA PRO A 406 6.67 37.72 11.13
C PRO A 406 6.18 37.79 9.68
N VAL A 407 5.78 36.64 9.14
CA VAL A 407 5.22 36.50 7.79
C VAL A 407 3.86 35.83 7.90
N PHE A 408 2.86 36.44 7.27
CA PHE A 408 1.49 35.95 7.26
C PHE A 408 1.08 35.55 5.85
N LEU A 409 0.22 34.54 5.74
CA LEU A 409 -0.37 34.07 4.49
C LEU A 409 -1.87 34.36 4.48
N TRP A 410 -2.39 34.86 3.36
CA TRP A 410 -3.82 34.98 3.13
C TRP A 410 -4.38 33.72 2.45
N GLU A 411 -5.33 33.05 3.09
CA GLU A 411 -5.93 31.79 2.61
C GLU A 411 -7.43 31.98 2.42
N GLN A 412 -7.99 31.50 1.29
CA GLN A 412 -9.42 31.54 1.04
C GLN A 412 -10.12 30.41 1.79
N ASP A 413 -11.22 30.67 2.49
CA ASP A 413 -11.94 29.60 3.21
C ASP A 413 -12.55 28.60 2.21
N GLU A 414 -12.33 27.31 2.46
CA GLU A 414 -12.75 26.22 1.57
C GLU A 414 -14.29 26.08 1.45
N VAL A 415 -15.04 26.63 2.42
CA VAL A 415 -16.51 26.54 2.45
C VAL A 415 -17.16 27.90 2.18
N ASP A 416 -16.59 29.01 2.68
CA ASP A 416 -16.99 30.36 2.30
C ASP A 416 -15.92 31.04 1.44
N THR A 417 -16.03 30.86 0.12
CA THR A 417 -15.08 31.43 -0.85
C THR A 417 -15.09 32.96 -0.86
N THR A 418 -16.01 33.64 -0.16
CA THR A 418 -15.98 35.10 -0.03
C THR A 418 -15.10 35.59 1.13
N PHE A 419 -14.71 34.70 2.05
CA PHE A 419 -13.88 35.01 3.22
C PHE A 419 -12.41 34.61 3.01
N TRP A 420 -11.51 35.50 3.45
CA TRP A 420 -10.06 35.30 3.40
C TRP A 420 -9.47 35.46 4.81
N ARG A 421 -8.68 34.49 5.24
CA ARG A 421 -8.05 34.44 6.57
C ARG A 421 -6.57 34.80 6.47
N ARG A 422 -6.08 35.69 7.34
CA ARG A 422 -4.66 36.01 7.51
C ARG A 422 -4.03 35.12 8.60
N THR A 423 -3.22 34.14 8.21
CA THR A 423 -2.62 33.11 9.09
C THR A 423 -1.12 33.36 9.28
N LEU A 424 -0.60 33.31 10.51
CA LEU A 424 0.85 33.41 10.76
C LEU A 424 1.56 32.13 10.29
N LEU A 425 2.57 32.26 9.42
CA LEU A 425 3.33 31.11 8.94
C LEU A 425 4.40 30.66 9.97
N PRO A 426 4.49 29.34 10.26
CA PRO A 426 5.61 28.77 11.02
C PRO A 426 6.94 28.97 10.30
N LYS A 427 8.04 29.14 11.05
CA LYS A 427 9.36 29.50 10.47
C LYS A 427 9.86 28.55 9.39
N ALA A 428 9.64 27.24 9.56
CA ALA A 428 10.03 26.23 8.55
C ALA A 428 9.19 26.34 7.27
N GLU A 429 7.95 26.81 7.39
CA GLU A 429 7.05 27.04 6.26
C GLU A 429 7.27 28.39 5.60
N ILE A 430 7.82 29.39 6.31
CA ILE A 430 8.22 30.66 5.69
C ILE A 430 9.27 30.40 4.61
N GLU A 431 10.30 29.59 4.88
CA GLU A 431 11.35 29.28 3.89
C GLU A 431 10.80 28.52 2.68
N ILE A 432 9.74 27.72 2.88
CA ILE A 432 9.07 26.96 1.82
C ILE A 432 8.15 27.87 1.00
N ASN A 433 7.29 28.65 1.66
CA ASN A 433 6.22 29.41 1.00
C ASN A 433 6.68 30.79 0.52
N TRP A 434 7.75 31.38 1.08
CA TRP A 434 8.16 32.75 0.73
C TRP A 434 8.47 32.88 -0.75
N GLY A 435 9.14 31.87 -1.32
CA GLY A 435 9.52 31.80 -2.74
C GLY A 435 8.32 31.86 -3.69
N ASP A 436 7.19 31.28 -3.29
CA ASP A 436 6.05 31.01 -4.18
C ASP A 436 5.25 32.26 -4.60
N TYR A 437 5.38 33.37 -3.85
CA TYR A 437 4.65 34.63 -4.08
C TYR A 437 5.56 35.68 -4.73
N SER A 438 5.11 36.41 -5.76
CA SER A 438 5.93 37.47 -6.37
C SER A 438 6.10 38.70 -5.46
N LYS A 439 7.04 39.61 -5.76
CA LYS A 439 7.17 40.88 -5.01
C LYS A 439 5.90 41.75 -5.02
N PHE A 440 4.98 41.51 -5.95
CA PHE A 440 3.68 42.18 -6.04
C PHE A 440 2.60 41.50 -5.19
N GLN A 441 2.80 40.22 -4.87
CA GLN A 441 1.99 39.46 -3.92
C GLN A 441 2.57 39.48 -2.49
N ARG A 442 3.77 40.03 -2.30
CA ARG A 442 4.41 40.22 -0.99
C ARG A 442 4.25 41.68 -0.56
N LYS A 443 3.49 41.94 0.51
CA LYS A 443 3.31 43.29 1.05
C LYS A 443 4.02 43.44 2.38
N PHE A 444 4.95 44.39 2.49
CA PHE A 444 5.61 44.70 3.75
C PHE A 444 4.98 45.93 4.41
N TRP A 445 4.61 45.80 5.68
CA TRP A 445 4.08 46.91 6.46
C TRP A 445 5.17 47.52 7.35
N SER A 446 5.89 48.51 6.83
CA SER A 446 7.09 49.08 7.48
C SER A 446 6.85 49.65 8.89
N HIS A 447 5.64 50.10 9.18
CA HIS A 447 5.24 50.63 10.48
C HIS A 447 5.02 49.56 11.57
N ILE A 448 4.76 48.30 11.19
CA ILE A 448 4.61 47.17 12.12
C ILE A 448 5.63 46.05 11.91
N ARG A 449 6.43 46.12 10.84
CA ARG A 449 7.48 45.16 10.47
C ARG A 449 6.94 43.74 10.28
N GLU A 450 5.86 43.62 9.53
CA GLU A 450 5.23 42.34 9.20
C GLU A 450 5.11 42.22 7.68
N TRP A 451 5.18 40.99 7.18
CA TRP A 451 4.94 40.66 5.79
C TRP A 451 3.62 39.94 5.60
N ASP A 452 2.97 40.21 4.47
CA ASP A 452 1.80 39.50 3.97
C ASP A 452 2.11 38.85 2.63
N LEU A 453 1.82 37.55 2.52
CA LEU A 453 1.78 36.78 1.28
C LEU A 453 0.34 36.72 0.80
N CYS A 454 0.08 37.27 -0.39
CA CYS A 454 -1.26 37.59 -0.87
C CYS A 454 -1.57 36.87 -2.18
N PRO A 455 -1.96 35.58 -2.16
CA PRO A 455 -2.31 34.82 -3.36
C PRO A 455 -3.45 35.46 -4.17
N GLN A 456 -4.33 36.22 -3.53
CA GLN A 456 -5.42 36.93 -4.16
C GLN A 456 -4.98 38.11 -5.03
N LEU A 457 -3.74 38.60 -4.88
CA LEU A 457 -3.21 39.65 -5.75
C LEU A 457 -2.63 39.04 -7.03
N PRO A 458 -2.76 39.71 -8.18
CA PRO A 458 -2.15 39.24 -9.41
C PRO A 458 -0.62 39.24 -9.28
N ARG A 459 0.04 38.22 -9.83
CA ARG A 459 1.51 38.11 -9.81
C ARG A 459 2.20 39.31 -10.45
N PHE A 460 1.56 39.94 -11.44
CA PHE A 460 2.01 41.16 -12.10
C PHE A 460 0.81 42.13 -12.27
N PRO A 461 0.98 43.45 -12.08
CA PRO A 461 -0.07 44.42 -12.38
C PRO A 461 -0.40 44.46 -13.88
N GLU A 462 -1.64 44.77 -14.24
CA GLU A 462 -2.05 44.95 -15.64
C GLU A 462 -1.19 46.03 -16.32
N GLY A 463 -0.60 45.67 -17.47
CA GLY A 463 0.23 46.58 -18.28
C GLY A 463 1.72 46.62 -17.92
N VAL A 464 2.19 45.83 -16.94
CA VAL A 464 3.60 45.70 -16.61
C VAL A 464 4.23 44.52 -17.36
N ASN A 465 5.24 44.79 -18.18
CA ASN A 465 6.04 43.76 -18.82
C ASN A 465 6.96 43.11 -17.76
N PRO A 466 6.86 41.77 -17.52
CA PRO A 466 7.64 41.08 -16.48
C PRO A 466 9.15 41.35 -16.57
N ARG A 467 9.64 41.59 -17.78
CA ARG A 467 11.06 41.81 -18.10
C ARG A 467 11.64 43.16 -17.64
N ASP A 468 10.82 44.12 -17.26
CA ASP A 468 11.28 45.50 -16.97
C ASP A 468 11.69 45.72 -15.49
N PHE A 469 11.48 44.73 -14.62
CA PHE A 469 11.54 44.90 -13.16
C PHE A 469 12.51 43.96 -12.44
N GLU A 470 13.36 43.26 -13.18
CA GLU A 470 14.45 42.43 -12.65
C GLU A 470 15.75 43.24 -12.65
N THR A 471 16.26 43.53 -11.44
CA THR A 471 17.65 43.94 -11.28
C THR A 471 18.54 42.77 -11.70
N PRO A 472 19.62 42.99 -12.47
CA PRO A 472 20.46 41.91 -12.96
C PRO A 472 21.23 41.32 -11.78
N ILE A 473 20.70 40.22 -11.26
CA ILE A 473 21.39 39.23 -10.44
C ILE A 473 21.32 37.96 -11.29
N GLU A 474 22.50 37.46 -11.61
CA GLU A 474 22.75 36.33 -12.50
C GLU A 474 21.93 35.09 -12.06
N GLU A 475 21.09 34.62 -12.98
CA GLU A 475 20.55 33.25 -13.10
C GLU A 475 20.39 32.46 -11.79
N ILE A 476 19.29 32.72 -11.07
CA ILE A 476 18.54 31.63 -10.43
C ILE A 476 17.08 31.88 -10.78
N ASP A 477 16.69 31.24 -11.88
CA ASP A 477 15.34 31.22 -12.41
C ASP A 477 14.34 30.59 -11.41
N ASP A 478 13.09 30.66 -11.82
CA ASP A 478 11.82 30.36 -11.18
C ASP A 478 11.80 29.15 -10.23
N VAL A 479 10.99 29.23 -9.17
CA VAL A 479 10.42 28.01 -8.55
C VAL A 479 8.91 28.06 -8.68
N GLU A 480 8.45 28.29 -9.91
CA GLU A 480 7.42 27.42 -10.50
C GLU A 480 8.06 26.07 -10.83
N ASP A 481 7.34 25.07 -11.31
CA ASP A 481 7.87 23.69 -11.50
C ASP A 481 8.99 23.60 -12.58
N GLU A 482 10.17 24.13 -12.28
CA GLU A 482 11.38 24.20 -13.09
C GLU A 482 12.11 22.87 -13.21
N ARG A 483 11.59 21.80 -12.60
CA ARG A 483 12.23 20.47 -12.69
C ARG A 483 12.45 20.03 -14.13
N TYR A 484 11.76 20.65 -15.10
CA TYR A 484 11.81 20.35 -16.51
C TYR A 484 11.65 21.55 -17.47
N SER A 485 11.64 22.82 -16.99
CA SER A 485 11.50 24.03 -17.84
C SER A 485 12.59 24.09 -18.92
N PHE A 486 13.79 23.63 -18.56
CA PHE A 486 14.95 23.46 -19.43
C PHE A 486 14.74 22.56 -20.66
N LEU A 487 13.74 21.67 -20.68
CA LEU A 487 13.49 20.74 -21.80
C LEU A 487 13.04 21.45 -23.09
N TYR A 488 12.61 22.71 -22.98
CA TYR A 488 12.13 23.53 -24.08
C TYR A 488 13.00 24.78 -24.32
N SER A 489 14.10 24.94 -23.56
CA SER A 489 15.19 25.84 -23.93
C SER A 489 15.78 25.39 -25.28
N LYS A 490 16.14 26.34 -26.15
CA LYS A 490 16.37 26.09 -27.58
C LYS A 490 17.27 24.87 -27.85
N PRO A 491 16.93 24.04 -28.86
CA PRO A 491 17.47 22.70 -29.05
C PRO A 491 19.00 22.68 -29.14
N THR A 492 19.62 21.92 -28.25
CA THR A 492 21.04 21.60 -28.33
C THR A 492 21.22 20.29 -29.06
N VAL A 493 21.92 20.39 -30.19
CA VAL A 493 22.58 19.38 -31.05
C VAL A 493 22.23 17.89 -30.81
N PRO A 494 21.92 17.11 -31.88
CA PRO A 494 21.71 15.67 -31.78
C PRO A 494 22.74 14.95 -30.91
N PRO A 495 22.34 13.84 -30.25
CA PRO A 495 23.25 13.08 -29.41
C PRO A 495 24.53 12.81 -30.21
N LYS A 496 25.66 13.31 -29.73
CA LYS A 496 26.96 13.06 -30.36
C LYS A 496 27.49 11.77 -29.78
N LYS A 497 28.09 10.94 -30.65
CA LYS A 497 28.89 9.81 -30.18
C LYS A 497 29.90 10.31 -29.14
N PRO A 498 29.94 9.75 -27.92
CA PRO A 498 30.85 10.20 -26.88
C PRO A 498 32.31 10.16 -27.34
N GLN A 499 33.11 11.14 -26.90
CA GLN A 499 34.54 11.20 -27.21
C GLN A 499 35.37 10.30 -26.26
N ASP A 500 34.87 10.05 -25.05
CA ASP A 500 35.53 9.22 -24.05
C ASP A 500 35.23 7.73 -24.30
N LYS A 501 36.25 6.87 -24.17
CA LYS A 501 36.07 5.41 -24.29
C LYS A 501 35.48 4.86 -23.00
N HIS A 502 34.52 3.93 -23.13
CA HIS A 502 34.07 3.08 -22.02
C HIS A 502 35.27 2.36 -21.40
N THR A 503 35.46 2.47 -20.10
CA THR A 503 36.52 1.74 -19.38
C THR A 503 35.98 0.37 -18.93
N GLU A 504 36.77 -0.70 -19.06
CA GLU A 504 36.38 -2.01 -18.49
C GLU A 504 36.19 -1.96 -16.97
N ASP A 505 36.83 -0.98 -16.30
CA ASP A 505 36.76 -0.73 -14.87
C ASP A 505 35.47 -0.01 -14.43
N PHE A 506 34.63 0.49 -15.35
CA PHE A 506 33.37 1.16 -15.01
C PHE A 506 32.50 0.33 -14.06
N THR A 507 32.28 -0.95 -14.36
CA THR A 507 31.44 -1.83 -13.52
C THR A 507 32.02 -1.97 -12.11
N SER A 508 33.34 -2.04 -11.99
CA SER A 508 34.06 -2.13 -10.70
C SER A 508 34.02 -0.81 -9.92
N ARG A 509 34.23 0.33 -10.58
CA ARG A 509 34.14 1.68 -9.99
C ARG A 509 32.72 2.03 -9.59
N LEU A 510 31.73 1.66 -10.40
CA LEU A 510 30.30 1.77 -10.11
C LEU A 510 29.94 0.97 -8.87
N LEU A 511 30.30 -0.33 -8.82
CA LEU A 511 30.06 -1.17 -7.64
C LEU A 511 30.76 -0.63 -6.39
N THR A 512 31.95 -0.04 -6.54
CA THR A 512 32.69 0.61 -5.44
C THR A 512 32.01 1.88 -4.96
N SER A 513 31.56 2.75 -5.87
CA SER A 513 30.87 4.00 -5.56
C SER A 513 29.48 3.74 -4.97
N VAL A 514 28.77 2.73 -5.47
CA VAL A 514 27.51 2.24 -4.91
C VAL A 514 27.73 1.66 -3.51
N ARG A 515 28.76 0.83 -3.30
CA ARG A 515 29.12 0.32 -1.96
C ARG A 515 29.53 1.44 -1.00
N THR A 516 30.18 2.50 -1.49
CA THR A 516 30.61 3.65 -0.67
C THR A 516 29.44 4.58 -0.32
N ALA A 517 28.53 4.81 -1.26
CA ALA A 517 27.28 5.54 -1.02
C ALA A 517 26.33 4.77 -0.09
N ILE A 518 26.31 3.44 -0.18
CA ILE A 518 25.58 2.56 0.74
C ILE A 518 26.27 2.47 2.11
N ALA A 519 27.60 2.52 2.18
CA ALA A 519 28.36 2.42 3.44
C ALA A 519 28.19 3.63 4.39
N TYR A 520 27.63 4.76 3.93
CA TYR A 520 27.26 5.87 4.81
C TYR A 520 25.82 5.78 5.33
N ASP A 521 25.07 4.75 4.90
CA ASP A 521 23.73 4.39 5.39
C ASP A 521 23.73 3.03 6.12
N ASP A 522 24.88 2.67 6.70
CA ASP A 522 25.12 1.43 7.47
C ASP A 522 24.42 1.46 8.86
N THR A 523 23.21 2.04 8.90
CA THR A 523 22.23 1.82 9.98
C THR A 523 20.90 1.28 9.47
N SER A 524 20.74 1.05 8.15
CA SER A 524 19.57 0.35 7.61
C SER A 524 19.93 -1.02 7.04
N ASP A 525 19.64 -2.02 7.87
CA ASP A 525 19.75 -3.45 7.62
C ASP A 525 18.69 -3.90 6.60
N SER A 526 18.82 -3.52 5.32
CA SER A 526 17.95 -4.07 4.26
C SER A 526 18.62 -4.20 2.89
N ALA A 527 19.34 -5.30 2.68
CA ALA A 527 19.45 -5.92 1.37
C ALA A 527 18.62 -7.22 1.38
N PHE A 528 17.62 -7.30 0.49
CA PHE A 528 16.65 -8.39 0.30
C PHE A 528 15.51 -8.52 1.34
N SER A 529 14.63 -7.51 1.36
CA SER A 529 13.25 -7.69 1.83
C SER A 529 12.33 -7.86 0.63
N LEU A 530 11.96 -9.10 0.31
CA LEU A 530 10.67 -9.38 -0.32
C LEU A 530 9.76 -9.90 0.79
N SER A 531 8.92 -9.03 1.33
CA SER A 531 7.89 -9.41 2.30
C SER A 531 6.81 -10.26 1.61
N PHE A 532 6.82 -11.57 1.85
CA PHE A 532 5.70 -12.44 1.49
C PHE A 532 4.70 -12.55 2.64
N HIS A 533 3.43 -12.44 2.30
CA HIS A 533 2.31 -12.69 3.18
C HIS A 533 2.13 -14.21 3.37
N SER A 534 1.68 -14.68 4.55
CA SER A 534 1.33 -16.11 4.75
C SER A 534 0.26 -16.57 3.75
N LEU A 535 0.13 -17.86 3.41
CA LEU A 535 -0.91 -18.33 2.46
C LEU A 535 -2.30 -17.81 2.86
N THR A 536 -2.64 -17.88 4.14
CA THR A 536 -3.87 -17.29 4.69
C THR A 536 -4.00 -15.80 4.43
N THR A 537 -2.92 -15.05 4.65
CA THR A 537 -2.88 -13.60 4.44
C THR A 537 -2.90 -13.25 2.96
N HIS A 538 -2.23 -14.02 2.11
CA HIS A 538 -2.24 -13.90 0.66
C HIS A 538 -3.63 -14.23 0.08
N LEU A 539 -4.30 -15.28 0.58
CA LEU A 539 -5.65 -15.67 0.16
C LEU A 539 -6.71 -14.70 0.69
N ARG A 540 -6.52 -14.13 1.88
CA ARG A 540 -7.36 -13.07 2.43
C ARG A 540 -7.21 -11.78 1.62
N ILE A 541 -5.98 -11.34 1.38
CA ILE A 541 -5.66 -10.09 0.66
C ILE A 541 -6.05 -10.19 -0.82
N ARG A 542 -5.77 -11.31 -1.49
CA ARG A 542 -5.94 -11.44 -2.95
C ARG A 542 -7.28 -12.04 -3.38
N HIS A 543 -7.89 -12.88 -2.53
CA HIS A 543 -9.10 -13.62 -2.88
C HIS A 543 -10.23 -13.52 -1.85
N GLY A 544 -10.03 -12.83 -0.72
CA GLY A 544 -11.02 -12.69 0.36
C GLY A 544 -11.29 -13.97 1.15
N PHE A 545 -10.42 -14.99 1.07
CA PHE A 545 -10.56 -16.24 1.83
C PHE A 545 -10.13 -16.01 3.29
N ASP A 546 -11.08 -16.06 4.21
CA ASP A 546 -10.81 -15.90 5.64
C ASP A 546 -10.79 -17.27 6.33
N ALA A 547 -9.61 -17.74 6.71
CA ALA A 547 -9.43 -19.02 7.37
C ALA A 547 -10.04 -19.08 8.77
N GLU A 548 -10.32 -17.93 9.37
CA GLU A 548 -10.98 -17.83 10.66
C GLU A 548 -12.50 -18.01 10.56
N SER A 549 -13.07 -17.95 9.34
CA SER A 549 -14.51 -17.98 9.10
C SER A 549 -15.01 -19.37 8.70
N GLU A 550 -15.87 -19.98 9.51
CA GLU A 550 -16.51 -21.30 9.29
C GLU A 550 -17.22 -21.41 7.92
N LYS A 551 -17.72 -20.28 7.40
CA LYS A 551 -18.39 -20.14 6.08
C LYS A 551 -17.44 -20.30 4.90
N SER A 552 -16.15 -20.03 5.06
CA SER A 552 -15.12 -20.27 4.04
C SER A 552 -14.87 -21.77 3.82
N TRP A 553 -15.42 -22.62 4.69
CA TRP A 553 -15.05 -24.01 4.81
C TRP A 553 -16.21 -25.03 4.78
N THR A 554 -17.48 -24.62 4.83
CA THR A 554 -18.62 -25.54 4.98
C THR A 554 -19.09 -26.14 3.63
N PRO A 555 -18.85 -27.44 3.34
CA PRO A 555 -19.15 -28.04 2.03
C PRO A 555 -20.64 -28.36 1.82
N ALA A 556 -21.43 -28.47 2.89
CA ALA A 556 -22.88 -28.73 2.82
C ALA A 556 -23.67 -27.58 2.17
N LEU A 557 -23.12 -26.37 2.16
CA LEU A 557 -23.70 -25.19 1.49
C LEU A 557 -23.42 -25.17 -0.03
N HIS A 558 -22.76 -26.20 -0.57
CA HIS A 558 -22.30 -26.26 -1.97
C HIS A 558 -22.86 -27.47 -2.77
N ASP A 559 -23.90 -28.16 -2.27
CA ASP A 559 -24.48 -29.33 -2.96
C ASP A 559 -25.57 -28.96 -3.99
N SER A 560 -25.36 -29.48 -5.19
CA SER A 560 -25.96 -29.05 -6.47
C SER A 560 -27.48 -29.21 -6.65
N LYS A 561 -28.26 -29.64 -5.65
CA LYS A 561 -29.73 -29.84 -5.80
C LYS A 561 -30.59 -28.71 -5.24
N ASN A 562 -30.02 -27.80 -4.44
CA ASN A 562 -30.68 -26.56 -3.97
C ASN A 562 -29.84 -25.32 -4.37
N ALA A 563 -29.20 -25.38 -5.54
CA ALA A 563 -28.22 -24.42 -6.02
C ALA A 563 -28.84 -23.12 -6.59
N THR A 564 -29.76 -22.49 -5.86
CA THR A 564 -30.32 -21.17 -6.20
C THR A 564 -29.68 -20.02 -5.44
N TYR A 565 -28.86 -20.31 -4.43
CA TYR A 565 -28.16 -19.30 -3.62
C TYR A 565 -26.69 -19.68 -3.42
N ILE A 566 -25.85 -19.43 -4.43
CA ILE A 566 -24.41 -19.41 -4.22
C ILE A 566 -23.83 -18.20 -4.94
N GLU A 567 -23.31 -17.26 -4.15
CA GLU A 567 -22.62 -16.05 -4.56
C GLU A 567 -21.63 -16.31 -5.69
N ARG A 568 -21.63 -15.44 -6.70
CA ARG A 568 -20.53 -15.31 -7.69
C ARG A 568 -19.18 -14.95 -7.04
N GLY A 569 -19.16 -14.76 -5.72
CA GLY A 569 -18.00 -14.41 -4.91
C GLY A 569 -17.58 -15.45 -3.87
N SER A 570 -18.12 -16.67 -3.82
CA SER A 570 -17.63 -17.62 -2.80
C SER A 570 -16.11 -17.81 -2.95
N PRO A 571 -15.35 -17.83 -1.83
CA PRO A 571 -13.92 -18.00 -1.87
C PRO A 571 -13.50 -19.26 -2.65
N LEU A 572 -14.29 -20.34 -2.61
CA LEU A 572 -14.09 -21.57 -3.39
C LEU A 572 -14.37 -21.42 -4.90
N ARG A 573 -15.33 -20.57 -5.29
CA ARG A 573 -15.64 -20.23 -6.70
C ARG A 573 -14.54 -19.40 -7.37
N ARG A 574 -13.92 -18.48 -6.61
CA ARG A 574 -12.77 -17.67 -7.07
C ARG A 574 -11.48 -18.48 -7.24
N LEU A 575 -11.45 -19.69 -6.70
CA LEU A 575 -10.41 -20.70 -6.92
C LEU A 575 -10.69 -21.59 -8.14
N GLN A 576 -11.75 -21.29 -8.88
CA GLN A 576 -12.20 -21.95 -10.11
C GLN A 576 -12.59 -23.44 -9.99
N TYR A 577 -12.88 -23.93 -8.79
CA TYR A 577 -13.25 -25.34 -8.56
C TYR A 577 -14.61 -25.75 -9.15
N GLU A 578 -15.50 -24.82 -9.52
CA GLU A 578 -16.83 -25.14 -10.08
C GLU A 578 -16.94 -25.00 -11.61
N SER A 579 -15.89 -24.56 -12.31
CA SER A 579 -16.03 -24.14 -13.72
C SER A 579 -15.81 -25.28 -14.74
N TYR A 580 -16.46 -26.45 -14.58
CA TYR A 580 -16.57 -27.46 -15.65
C TYR A 580 -17.98 -28.02 -15.77
N PRO A 581 -18.79 -27.51 -16.72
CA PRO A 581 -20.13 -28.04 -16.97
C PRO A 581 -20.16 -29.44 -17.60
N ASN A 582 -19.02 -30.00 -18.04
CA ASN A 582 -18.96 -31.20 -18.87
C ASN A 582 -18.07 -32.32 -18.30
N LEU A 583 -18.00 -32.48 -16.98
CA LEU A 583 -17.58 -33.77 -16.43
C LEU A 583 -18.72 -34.77 -16.69
N VAL A 584 -18.42 -35.73 -17.56
CA VAL A 584 -19.31 -36.76 -18.11
C VAL A 584 -20.26 -37.33 -17.02
N PRO A 585 -21.57 -37.50 -17.30
CA PRO A 585 -22.51 -38.08 -16.35
C PRO A 585 -22.05 -39.50 -15.99
N GLY A 586 -21.64 -39.71 -14.73
CA GLY A 586 -21.37 -41.06 -14.23
C GLY A 586 -20.21 -41.29 -13.27
N GLN A 587 -19.45 -40.28 -12.81
CA GLN A 587 -18.44 -40.49 -11.75
C GLN A 587 -18.71 -39.65 -10.50
N ASN A 588 -18.53 -40.29 -9.34
CA ASN A 588 -19.13 -39.99 -8.04
C ASN A 588 -18.79 -38.61 -7.46
N GLN A 589 -19.82 -37.81 -7.15
CA GLN A 589 -19.77 -36.56 -6.36
C GLN A 589 -19.13 -36.70 -4.96
N LYS A 590 -18.88 -37.92 -4.48
CA LYS A 590 -18.21 -38.19 -3.19
C LYS A 590 -16.75 -37.74 -3.15
N GLU A 591 -16.01 -37.78 -4.27
CA GLU A 591 -14.57 -37.45 -4.28
C GLU A 591 -14.29 -35.95 -4.14
N VAL A 592 -15.18 -35.07 -4.63
CA VAL A 592 -15.03 -33.60 -4.54
C VAL A 592 -15.36 -33.06 -3.14
N ARG A 593 -16.25 -33.75 -2.42
CA ARG A 593 -16.60 -33.40 -1.03
C ARG A 593 -15.51 -33.80 -0.02
N LEU A 594 -14.77 -34.86 -0.30
CA LEU A 594 -13.64 -35.28 0.53
C LEU A 594 -12.52 -34.21 0.50
N SER A 595 -12.14 -33.68 -0.67
CA SER A 595 -11.04 -32.70 -0.75
C SER A 595 -11.31 -31.35 -0.06
N ILE A 596 -12.56 -30.88 0.01
CA ILE A 596 -12.93 -29.64 0.71
C ILE A 596 -13.01 -29.85 2.23
N LEU A 597 -13.54 -30.98 2.68
CA LEU A 597 -13.58 -31.34 4.10
C LEU A 597 -12.16 -31.57 4.65
N ASP A 598 -11.32 -32.27 3.89
CA ASP A 598 -9.94 -32.46 4.29
C ASP A 598 -9.15 -31.14 4.26
N PHE A 599 -9.49 -30.21 3.35
CA PHE A 599 -8.94 -28.85 3.30
C PHE A 599 -9.25 -28.05 4.56
N TYR A 600 -10.49 -28.16 5.02
CA TYR A 600 -10.97 -27.57 6.26
C TYR A 600 -10.32 -28.17 7.50
N ASP A 601 -10.35 -29.48 7.65
CA ASP A 601 -9.84 -30.16 8.86
C ASP A 601 -8.33 -29.94 9.03
N THR A 602 -7.59 -29.85 7.93
CA THR A 602 -6.16 -29.52 7.94
C THR A 602 -5.90 -28.07 8.33
N ALA A 603 -6.66 -27.11 7.79
CA ALA A 603 -6.49 -25.71 8.12
C ALA A 603 -6.85 -25.41 9.57
N VAL A 604 -7.85 -26.12 10.10
CA VAL A 604 -8.21 -26.12 11.52
C VAL A 604 -7.12 -26.79 12.37
N ALA A 605 -6.55 -27.93 11.94
CA ALA A 605 -5.48 -28.61 12.67
C ALA A 605 -4.14 -27.84 12.71
N VAL A 606 -3.81 -27.09 11.64
CA VAL A 606 -2.68 -26.15 11.60
C VAL A 606 -2.93 -24.95 12.51
N LYS A 607 -4.17 -24.42 12.53
CA LYS A 607 -4.60 -23.34 13.44
C LYS A 607 -4.55 -23.77 14.92
N GLU A 608 -4.80 -25.05 15.21
CA GLU A 608 -4.69 -25.65 16.54
C GLU A 608 -3.29 -26.21 16.89
N LYS A 609 -2.28 -26.08 16.01
CA LYS A 609 -0.90 -26.61 16.15
C LYS A 609 -0.78 -28.14 16.30
N LYS A 610 -1.76 -28.93 15.86
CA LYS A 610 -1.77 -30.40 16.03
C LYS A 610 -1.09 -31.19 14.91
N THR A 611 -0.77 -30.60 13.76
CA THR A 611 -0.15 -31.35 12.63
C THR A 611 0.89 -30.55 11.87
N SER A 612 1.97 -31.23 11.44
CA SER A 612 3.01 -30.70 10.54
C SER A 612 2.54 -30.79 9.07
N TYR A 613 3.04 -29.90 8.20
CA TYR A 613 2.76 -29.93 6.74
C TYR A 613 3.14 -31.26 6.07
N THR A 614 3.97 -32.08 6.72
CA THR A 614 4.42 -33.41 6.26
C THR A 614 3.43 -34.54 6.53
N ASP A 615 2.38 -34.32 7.34
CA ASP A 615 1.46 -35.35 7.82
C ASP A 615 0.05 -35.20 7.20
N LEU A 616 -0.05 -34.61 6.00
CA LEU A 616 -1.31 -34.37 5.30
C LEU A 616 -2.00 -35.69 4.90
N PRO A 617 -3.35 -35.77 4.94
CA PRO A 617 -4.08 -36.96 4.50
C PRO A 617 -3.92 -37.20 2.99
N ASP A 618 -3.71 -38.45 2.57
CA ASP A 618 -3.64 -38.91 1.16
C ASP A 618 -4.89 -38.53 0.32
N SER A 619 -5.96 -38.02 0.93
CA SER A 619 -7.25 -37.70 0.33
C SER A 619 -7.35 -36.29 -0.27
N TRP A 620 -6.36 -35.41 -0.03
CA TRP A 620 -6.18 -34.12 -0.75
C TRP A 620 -5.76 -34.25 -2.20
N ASP A 621 -5.52 -35.47 -2.61
CA ASP A 621 -4.80 -35.78 -3.81
C ASP A 621 -5.83 -35.77 -4.97
N ILE A 622 -5.66 -34.83 -5.92
CA ILE A 622 -6.62 -34.46 -6.99
C ILE A 622 -7.20 -35.70 -7.66
N ALA A 623 -8.45 -36.09 -7.42
CA ALA A 623 -9.04 -37.36 -7.88
C ALA A 623 -8.51 -37.84 -9.25
N ARG A 624 -8.16 -39.14 -9.36
CA ARG A 624 -7.49 -39.76 -10.53
C ARG A 624 -8.11 -39.46 -11.91
N SER A 625 -9.34 -38.94 -11.95
CA SER A 625 -10.13 -38.64 -13.14
C SER A 625 -10.37 -37.15 -13.44
N LEU A 626 -9.88 -36.20 -12.64
CA LEU A 626 -10.19 -34.77 -12.79
C LEU A 626 -9.46 -34.13 -13.99
N LYS A 627 -10.08 -34.15 -15.19
CA LYS A 627 -9.60 -33.40 -16.38
C LYS A 627 -10.13 -31.97 -16.36
N ILE A 628 -9.40 -31.07 -15.73
CA ILE A 628 -9.69 -29.63 -15.72
C ILE A 628 -8.83 -28.91 -16.79
N LYS A 629 -9.46 -28.19 -17.73
CA LYS A 629 -8.83 -27.40 -18.83
C LYS A 629 -8.85 -25.89 -18.60
N PHE A 630 -7.99 -25.34 -17.73
CA PHE A 630 -7.95 -23.88 -17.57
C PHE A 630 -7.37 -23.18 -18.80
N PHE A 631 -7.68 -21.90 -19.00
CA PHE A 631 -7.51 -21.11 -20.25
C PHE A 631 -6.13 -21.23 -20.95
N SER A 632 -5.06 -21.65 -20.26
CA SER A 632 -3.71 -21.83 -20.84
C SER A 632 -2.92 -23.06 -20.33
N VAL A 633 -3.29 -23.69 -19.20
CA VAL A 633 -2.57 -24.84 -18.60
C VAL A 633 -3.53 -25.95 -18.14
N GLN A 634 -3.35 -27.17 -18.63
CA GLN A 634 -3.96 -28.42 -18.19
C GLN A 634 -3.15 -29.07 -17.07
N LEU A 635 -3.82 -29.80 -16.20
CA LEU A 635 -3.17 -30.56 -15.14
C LEU A 635 -3.41 -32.04 -15.33
N GLN A 636 -2.35 -32.83 -15.12
CA GLN A 636 -2.40 -34.27 -15.12
C GLN A 636 -1.77 -34.79 -13.83
N ARG A 637 -2.55 -35.48 -13.01
CA ARG A 637 -2.01 -36.27 -11.90
C ARG A 637 -1.42 -37.56 -12.45
N VAL A 638 -0.19 -37.85 -12.05
CA VAL A 638 0.56 -39.04 -12.50
C VAL A 638 1.12 -39.74 -11.27
N ARG A 639 1.29 -41.06 -11.36
CA ARG A 639 1.93 -41.83 -10.28
C ARG A 639 3.33 -41.27 -10.08
N CYS A 640 3.68 -40.87 -8.87
CA CYS A 640 5.03 -40.42 -8.58
C CYS A 640 5.94 -41.62 -8.31
N HIS A 641 7.20 -41.51 -8.73
CA HIS A 641 8.24 -42.52 -8.49
C HIS A 641 9.34 -41.99 -7.56
N LEU A 642 9.16 -40.79 -7.00
CA LEU A 642 10.03 -40.26 -5.96
C LEU A 642 9.67 -40.88 -4.59
N PRO A 643 10.63 -41.06 -3.66
CA PRO A 643 10.40 -41.75 -2.39
C PRO A 643 9.35 -41.08 -1.50
N ASP A 644 9.20 -39.76 -1.61
CA ASP A 644 8.46 -38.92 -0.66
C ASP A 644 6.99 -38.69 -1.07
N PHE A 645 6.59 -39.03 -2.31
CA PHE A 645 5.28 -38.68 -2.84
C PHE A 645 4.59 -39.87 -3.52
N LYS A 646 3.28 -40.02 -3.30
CA LYS A 646 2.47 -41.06 -3.98
C LYS A 646 2.06 -40.64 -5.39
N GLU A 647 1.80 -39.36 -5.58
CA GLU A 647 1.39 -38.75 -6.85
C GLU A 647 2.07 -37.41 -7.06
N ILE A 648 2.22 -37.01 -8.33
CA ILE A 648 2.81 -35.74 -8.74
C ILE A 648 1.95 -35.10 -9.84
N PHE A 649 1.96 -33.78 -9.87
CA PHE A 649 1.09 -32.96 -10.71
C PHE A 649 1.86 -32.39 -11.90
N ILE A 650 1.58 -32.90 -13.10
CA ILE A 650 2.18 -32.40 -14.34
C ILE A 650 1.31 -31.28 -14.93
N LEU A 651 1.87 -30.08 -15.02
CA LEU A 651 1.27 -28.95 -15.70
C LEU A 651 1.64 -28.97 -17.19
N ARG A 652 0.64 -28.94 -18.06
CA ARG A 652 0.75 -28.98 -19.52
C ARG A 652 0.10 -27.77 -20.15
N PRO A 653 0.52 -27.30 -21.33
CA PRO A 653 -0.23 -26.27 -22.06
C PRO A 653 -1.65 -26.74 -22.45
N ALA A 654 -2.66 -25.88 -22.34
CA ALA A 654 -4.01 -26.14 -22.85
C ALA A 654 -4.09 -25.81 -24.34
N GLY A 655 -4.40 -26.82 -25.18
CA GLY A 655 -4.82 -26.77 -26.61
C GLY A 655 -4.33 -25.62 -27.52
N ARG A 656 -3.61 -25.94 -28.62
CA ARG A 656 -3.10 -25.01 -29.67
C ARG A 656 -2.43 -23.71 -29.15
N SER A 657 -2.03 -23.65 -27.88
CA SER A 657 -0.99 -22.71 -27.43
C SER A 657 0.30 -23.13 -28.10
N LYS A 658 0.91 -22.20 -28.82
CA LYS A 658 2.11 -22.47 -29.61
C LYS A 658 3.42 -22.06 -28.88
N ALA A 659 3.32 -21.69 -27.59
CA ALA A 659 4.43 -21.39 -26.70
C ALA A 659 4.69 -22.67 -25.89
N THR A 660 5.27 -23.67 -26.54
CA THR A 660 5.53 -24.98 -25.95
C THR A 660 7.00 -25.04 -25.57
N SER A 661 7.29 -25.03 -24.27
CA SER A 661 8.56 -25.59 -23.79
C SER A 661 8.62 -27.07 -24.17
N SER A 662 9.82 -27.60 -24.40
CA SER A 662 10.05 -29.03 -24.60
C SER A 662 9.75 -29.86 -23.35
N TRP A 663 9.68 -29.21 -22.19
CA TRP A 663 9.46 -29.77 -20.87
C TRP A 663 8.19 -29.19 -20.21
N PHE A 664 7.67 -29.91 -19.22
CA PHE A 664 6.50 -29.56 -18.42
C PHE A 664 6.92 -29.26 -16.98
N VAL A 665 6.16 -28.44 -16.25
CA VAL A 665 6.40 -28.28 -14.81
C VAL A 665 5.73 -29.44 -14.08
N ALA A 666 6.47 -30.18 -13.26
CA ALA A 666 5.92 -31.18 -12.36
C ALA A 666 6.03 -30.71 -10.91
N ILE A 667 4.94 -30.79 -10.17
CA ILE A 667 4.81 -30.22 -8.84
C ILE A 667 4.42 -31.34 -7.87
N PRO A 668 5.21 -31.59 -6.82
CA PRO A 668 4.93 -32.66 -5.85
C PRO A 668 3.72 -32.36 -4.95
N GLU A 669 3.37 -31.09 -4.76
CA GLU A 669 2.34 -30.69 -3.82
C GLU A 669 1.15 -29.97 -4.47
N ALA A 670 -0.06 -30.38 -4.09
CA ALA A 670 -1.31 -29.80 -4.59
C ALA A 670 -1.48 -28.32 -4.20
N THR A 671 -0.93 -27.89 -3.06
CA THR A 671 -0.92 -26.51 -2.58
C THR A 671 -0.16 -25.57 -3.53
N VAL A 672 0.95 -26.05 -4.08
CA VAL A 672 1.77 -25.31 -5.05
C VAL A 672 1.07 -25.24 -6.41
N VAL A 673 0.37 -26.29 -6.83
CA VAL A 673 -0.51 -26.26 -8.01
C VAL A 673 -1.55 -25.14 -7.90
N LEU A 674 -2.17 -24.97 -6.72
CA LEU A 674 -3.11 -23.88 -6.46
C LEU A 674 -2.46 -22.49 -6.49
N LEU A 675 -1.22 -22.36 -6.01
CA LEU A 675 -0.46 -21.11 -6.10
C LEU A 675 -0.18 -20.73 -7.56
N VAL A 676 0.25 -21.71 -8.38
CA VAL A 676 0.48 -21.50 -9.81
C VAL A 676 -0.80 -21.01 -10.49
N TYR A 677 -1.94 -21.62 -10.19
CA TYR A 677 -3.23 -21.18 -10.71
C TYR A 677 -3.61 -19.76 -10.29
N ARG A 678 -3.44 -19.40 -9.01
CA ARG A 678 -3.79 -18.07 -8.47
C ARG A 678 -2.87 -16.95 -8.97
N SER A 679 -1.64 -17.31 -9.32
CA SER A 679 -0.65 -16.34 -9.81
C SER A 679 -0.94 -15.89 -11.24
N GLY A 680 -1.74 -16.65 -11.99
CA GLY A 680 -2.07 -16.33 -13.39
C GLY A 680 -0.91 -16.58 -14.36
N TRP A 681 0.10 -17.34 -13.95
CA TRP A 681 1.24 -17.71 -14.82
C TRP A 681 0.76 -18.60 -15.95
N ALA A 682 1.02 -18.20 -17.19
CA ALA A 682 0.39 -18.77 -18.36
C ALA A 682 1.31 -19.75 -19.11
N THR A 683 2.62 -19.69 -18.90
CA THR A 683 3.61 -20.56 -19.57
C THR A 683 4.45 -21.37 -18.57
N MET A 684 5.02 -22.50 -19.00
CA MET A 684 5.89 -23.31 -18.13
C MET A 684 7.11 -22.54 -17.63
N ARG A 685 7.66 -21.64 -18.45
CA ARG A 685 8.78 -20.76 -18.06
C ARG A 685 8.37 -19.72 -17.04
N GLU A 686 7.20 -19.09 -17.17
CA GLU A 686 6.67 -18.17 -16.16
C GLU A 686 6.40 -18.88 -14.84
N ILE A 687 5.83 -20.09 -14.90
CA ILE A 687 5.58 -20.93 -13.73
C ILE A 687 6.91 -21.28 -13.05
N ALA A 688 7.88 -21.81 -13.80
CA ALA A 688 9.18 -22.17 -13.27
C ALA A 688 9.93 -20.96 -12.68
N ARG A 689 9.94 -19.81 -13.37
CA ARG A 689 10.56 -18.57 -12.85
C ARG A 689 9.86 -18.08 -11.58
N GLY A 690 8.54 -18.15 -11.55
CA GLY A 690 7.75 -17.80 -10.37
C GLY A 690 8.06 -18.69 -9.18
N LEU A 691 8.12 -20.01 -9.38
CA LEU A 691 8.45 -20.98 -8.33
C LEU A 691 9.91 -20.85 -7.87
N LEU A 692 10.87 -20.61 -8.78
CA LEU A 692 12.27 -20.32 -8.44
C LEU A 692 12.40 -19.07 -7.58
N GLY A 693 11.74 -17.98 -7.96
CA GLY A 693 11.76 -16.72 -7.20
C GLY A 693 11.16 -16.86 -5.80
N LEU A 694 10.33 -17.88 -5.58
CA LEU A 694 9.74 -18.21 -4.29
C LEU A 694 10.53 -19.29 -3.52
N GLY A 695 11.59 -19.85 -4.11
CA GLY A 695 12.36 -20.96 -3.53
C GLY A 695 11.52 -22.22 -3.31
N ILE A 696 10.51 -22.45 -4.17
CA ILE A 696 9.60 -23.59 -4.07
C ILE A 696 10.18 -24.79 -4.83
N ARG A 697 10.08 -25.99 -4.25
CA ARG A 697 10.49 -27.24 -4.93
C ARG A 697 9.55 -27.56 -6.09
N PHE A 698 10.11 -27.77 -7.27
CA PHE A 698 9.39 -28.25 -8.45
C PHE A 698 10.35 -28.97 -9.39
N TYR A 699 9.83 -29.59 -10.43
CA TYR A 699 10.58 -30.30 -11.45
C TYR A 699 10.23 -29.73 -12.82
N THR A 700 11.13 -29.86 -13.78
CA THR A 700 10.78 -29.62 -15.18
C THR A 700 10.94 -30.93 -15.91
N VAL A 701 9.87 -31.63 -16.27
CA VAL A 701 9.93 -33.00 -16.78
C VAL A 701 9.76 -33.08 -18.29
N LEU A 702 10.40 -34.07 -18.92
CA LEU A 702 10.14 -34.49 -20.30
C LEU A 702 9.17 -35.67 -20.31
N GLU A 703 8.31 -35.77 -21.32
CA GLU A 703 7.42 -36.93 -21.52
C GLU A 703 8.03 -37.94 -22.50
N ALA A 704 8.34 -39.14 -22.02
CA ALA A 704 8.87 -40.28 -22.76
C ALA A 704 7.82 -41.37 -22.97
N LYS A 705 7.84 -42.04 -24.13
CA LYS A 705 6.93 -43.15 -24.48
C LYS A 705 7.41 -44.53 -24.03
N LYS A 706 8.67 -44.63 -23.63
CA LYS A 706 9.25 -45.84 -23.06
C LYS A 706 9.71 -45.50 -21.66
N LYS A 707 9.53 -46.44 -20.73
CA LYS A 707 10.15 -46.32 -19.41
C LYS A 707 11.66 -46.15 -19.65
N PRO A 708 12.31 -45.12 -19.11
CA PRO A 708 13.76 -45.07 -19.14
C PRO A 708 14.26 -46.40 -18.56
N GLU A 709 15.11 -47.10 -19.31
CA GLU A 709 15.78 -48.27 -18.76
C GLU A 709 16.53 -47.80 -17.51
N GLU A 710 16.52 -48.60 -16.44
CA GLU A 710 17.45 -48.40 -15.31
C GLU A 710 18.87 -48.73 -15.81
N GLU A 711 19.35 -48.02 -16.83
CA GLU A 711 20.78 -47.89 -17.02
C GLU A 711 21.25 -47.05 -15.85
N ARG A 712 21.72 -47.75 -14.80
CA ARG A 712 22.72 -47.20 -13.91
C ARG A 712 23.87 -46.75 -14.81
N SER A 713 23.85 -45.49 -15.20
CA SER A 713 24.99 -44.89 -15.86
C SER A 713 26.15 -45.11 -14.91
N TRP A 714 27.18 -45.79 -15.38
CA TRP A 714 28.45 -45.99 -14.67
C TRP A 714 29.23 -44.67 -14.61
N GLU A 715 28.52 -43.54 -14.48
CA GLU A 715 29.10 -42.21 -14.42
C GLU A 715 29.77 -42.04 -13.07
N MET A 716 30.95 -41.41 -13.09
CA MET A 716 31.72 -41.11 -11.89
C MET A 716 30.88 -40.26 -10.94
N ILE A 717 30.33 -40.91 -9.91
CA ILE A 717 29.85 -40.25 -8.70
C ILE A 717 30.96 -39.30 -8.24
N PRO A 718 30.70 -37.99 -8.06
CA PRO A 718 31.69 -37.07 -7.54
C PRO A 718 32.25 -37.64 -6.22
N LEU A 719 33.57 -37.80 -6.15
CA LEU A 719 34.23 -38.23 -4.91
C LEU A 719 33.85 -37.24 -3.82
N GLY A 720 33.05 -37.69 -2.84
CA GLY A 720 32.62 -36.86 -1.72
C GLY A 720 33.82 -36.25 -0.98
N LEU A 721 33.58 -35.33 -0.05
CA LEU A 721 34.65 -34.56 0.64
C LEU A 721 35.63 -35.42 1.48
N GLY A 722 35.35 -36.72 1.60
CA GLY A 722 36.23 -37.72 2.18
C GLY A 722 36.05 -37.91 3.70
N SER A 723 36.89 -38.77 4.27
CA SER A 723 36.95 -38.99 5.71
C SER A 723 37.93 -38.03 6.39
N ARG A 724 37.69 -37.76 7.68
CA ARG A 724 38.53 -36.94 8.55
C ARG A 724 38.77 -37.62 9.89
N PRO A 725 39.90 -37.38 10.58
CA PRO A 725 40.19 -37.98 11.88
C PRO A 725 39.24 -37.46 12.97
N ASN A 726 39.13 -38.18 14.10
CA ASN A 726 38.18 -37.88 15.18
C ASN A 726 38.33 -36.48 15.81
N ASP A 727 39.53 -35.91 15.74
CA ASP A 727 39.96 -34.61 16.25
C ASP A 727 40.03 -33.53 15.15
N PHE A 728 39.35 -33.74 14.02
CA PHE A 728 39.37 -32.79 12.92
C PHE A 728 38.72 -31.45 13.29
N HIS A 729 39.53 -30.39 13.22
CA HIS A 729 39.09 -29.00 13.37
C HIS A 729 39.20 -28.33 12.00
N PRO A 730 38.07 -27.93 11.38
CA PRO A 730 38.09 -27.39 10.03
C PRO A 730 38.70 -25.98 10.01
N SER A 731 39.51 -25.71 8.98
CA SER A 731 40.16 -24.43 8.75
C SER A 731 39.48 -23.62 7.63
N GLN A 732 39.98 -22.41 7.37
CA GLN A 732 39.59 -21.64 6.19
C GLN A 732 39.90 -22.37 4.89
N GLU A 733 41.02 -23.09 4.83
CA GLU A 733 41.42 -23.87 3.65
C GLU A 733 40.46 -25.04 3.40
N ASP A 734 39.98 -25.70 4.46
CA ASP A 734 38.95 -26.74 4.35
C ASP A 734 37.61 -26.17 3.85
N TYR A 735 37.24 -24.96 4.30
CA TYR A 735 36.03 -24.29 3.83
C TYR A 735 36.15 -23.89 2.35
N LEU A 736 37.29 -23.34 1.92
CA LEU A 736 37.55 -23.03 0.51
C LEU A 736 37.57 -24.29 -0.36
N SER A 737 38.14 -25.39 0.14
CA SER A 737 38.14 -26.69 -0.53
C SER A 737 36.72 -27.23 -0.70
N TYR A 738 35.87 -27.07 0.32
CA TYR A 738 34.45 -27.36 0.23
C TYR A 738 33.76 -26.50 -0.83
N LEU A 739 33.99 -25.17 -0.85
CA LEU A 739 33.38 -24.28 -1.84
C LEU A 739 33.78 -24.66 -3.27
N ALA A 740 35.05 -25.01 -3.50
CA ALA A 740 35.52 -25.48 -4.80
C ALA A 740 34.81 -26.77 -5.25
N ALA A 741 34.70 -27.76 -4.36
CA ALA A 741 34.01 -29.01 -4.64
C ALA A 741 32.50 -28.81 -4.87
N ARG A 742 31.87 -27.96 -4.05
CA ARG A 742 30.46 -27.55 -4.18
C ARG A 742 30.22 -26.89 -5.53
N ASP A 743 31.00 -25.88 -5.87
CA ASP A 743 30.85 -25.12 -7.10
C ASP A 743 31.09 -26.00 -8.34
N GLN A 744 32.03 -26.95 -8.27
CA GLN A 744 32.24 -27.92 -9.34
C GLN A 744 31.00 -28.79 -9.57
N VAL A 745 30.36 -29.25 -8.49
CA VAL A 745 29.09 -29.99 -8.56
C VAL A 745 27.97 -29.09 -9.11
N LEU A 746 27.87 -27.84 -8.65
CA LEU A 746 26.82 -26.92 -9.09
C LEU A 746 26.98 -26.46 -10.54
N ARG A 747 28.19 -26.42 -11.09
CA ARG A 747 28.43 -26.14 -12.52
C ARG A 747 28.34 -27.39 -13.42
N SER A 748 28.14 -28.56 -12.83
CA SER A 748 27.92 -29.80 -13.57
C SER A 748 26.45 -29.98 -13.93
N ARG A 749 26.13 -31.07 -14.63
CA ARG A 749 24.74 -31.46 -14.96
C ARG A 749 23.80 -31.53 -13.76
N TYR A 750 24.31 -31.68 -12.53
CA TYR A 750 23.49 -31.75 -11.31
C TYR A 750 22.99 -30.38 -10.82
N GLY A 751 23.64 -29.28 -11.21
CA GLY A 751 23.36 -27.93 -10.69
C GLY A 751 21.89 -27.54 -10.78
N ARG A 752 21.29 -27.76 -11.95
CA ARG A 752 19.87 -27.53 -12.21
C ARG A 752 18.99 -28.36 -11.27
N ALA A 753 19.21 -29.67 -11.19
CA ALA A 753 18.41 -30.57 -10.34
C ALA A 753 18.51 -30.20 -8.85
N ILE A 754 19.69 -29.78 -8.39
CA ILE A 754 19.92 -29.30 -7.01
C ILE A 754 19.16 -28.00 -6.77
N ARG A 755 19.18 -27.05 -7.72
CA ARG A 755 18.44 -25.79 -7.64
C ARG A 755 16.93 -26.01 -7.53
N LEU A 756 16.41 -27.00 -8.24
CA LEU A 756 15.01 -27.41 -8.24
C LEU A 756 14.57 -28.19 -6.99
N ALA A 757 15.52 -28.79 -6.25
CA ALA A 757 15.26 -29.57 -5.05
C ALA A 757 14.71 -28.74 -3.87
N GLY A 758 14.85 -27.41 -3.90
CA GLY A 758 14.41 -26.50 -2.85
C GLY A 758 15.21 -26.66 -1.53
N GLY A 759 14.72 -26.05 -0.46
CA GLY A 759 15.37 -26.08 0.85
C GLY A 759 16.79 -25.49 0.84
N ILE A 760 17.63 -25.91 1.79
CA ILE A 760 18.97 -25.33 1.97
C ILE A 760 19.90 -25.60 0.78
N ALA A 761 19.84 -26.79 0.17
CA ALA A 761 20.65 -27.12 -1.00
C ALA A 761 20.25 -26.30 -2.22
N GLY A 762 18.94 -26.13 -2.46
CA GLY A 762 18.42 -25.27 -3.53
C GLY A 762 18.80 -23.80 -3.33
N ARG A 763 18.74 -23.29 -2.09
CA ARG A 763 19.21 -21.93 -1.78
C ARG A 763 20.70 -21.76 -2.03
N ILE A 764 21.54 -22.70 -1.60
CA ILE A 764 22.99 -22.64 -1.86
C ILE A 764 23.28 -22.66 -3.37
N ALA A 765 22.53 -23.46 -4.14
CA ALA A 765 22.68 -23.51 -5.60
C ALA A 765 22.41 -22.15 -6.29
N THR A 766 21.68 -21.24 -5.65
CA THR A 766 21.46 -19.89 -6.19
C THR A 766 22.71 -19.03 -6.28
N GLU A 767 23.77 -19.36 -5.55
CA GLU A 767 25.05 -18.65 -5.61
C GLU A 767 25.80 -18.90 -6.93
N VAL A 768 25.51 -20.01 -7.63
CA VAL A 768 26.34 -20.49 -8.76
C VAL A 768 25.52 -20.75 -10.02
N VAL A 769 24.38 -21.41 -9.89
CA VAL A 769 23.51 -21.73 -11.02
C VAL A 769 22.72 -20.45 -11.36
N PRO A 770 22.52 -20.06 -12.62
CA PRO A 770 21.61 -18.98 -13.00
C PRO A 770 20.19 -19.50 -13.30
N ASP A 771 19.18 -18.61 -13.27
CA ASP A 771 17.80 -18.99 -13.62
C ASP A 771 17.67 -19.54 -15.04
N VAL A 772 18.50 -19.05 -15.97
CA VAL A 772 18.47 -19.47 -17.38
C VAL A 772 18.74 -20.97 -17.54
N GLU A 773 19.70 -21.53 -16.79
CA GLU A 773 20.04 -22.96 -16.82
C GLU A 773 18.88 -23.83 -16.35
N VAL A 774 18.00 -23.31 -15.47
CA VAL A 774 16.79 -24.03 -15.06
C VAL A 774 15.69 -23.95 -16.11
N LEU A 775 15.55 -22.79 -16.75
CA LEU A 775 14.51 -22.52 -17.74
C LEU A 775 14.76 -23.19 -19.10
N ASP A 776 15.92 -23.82 -19.29
CA ASP A 776 16.24 -24.66 -20.44
C ASP A 776 15.70 -26.10 -20.32
N GLY A 777 15.34 -26.54 -19.11
CA GLY A 777 14.75 -27.86 -18.85
C GLY A 777 15.76 -28.97 -18.61
N PRO A 778 15.33 -30.25 -18.55
CA PRO A 778 16.24 -31.37 -18.31
C PRO A 778 17.29 -31.50 -19.40
N ILE A 779 18.51 -31.83 -18.97
CA ILE A 779 19.64 -32.08 -19.87
C ILE A 779 19.64 -33.53 -20.33
N VAL A 780 19.39 -34.47 -19.41
CA VAL A 780 19.51 -35.91 -19.62
C VAL A 780 18.16 -36.60 -19.42
N GLY A 781 17.40 -36.23 -18.39
CA GLY A 781 16.10 -36.86 -18.11
C GLY A 781 16.22 -38.34 -17.71
N ASP A 782 17.19 -38.68 -16.86
CA ASP A 782 17.49 -40.05 -16.41
C ASP A 782 16.80 -40.46 -15.10
N ALA A 783 16.18 -39.53 -14.37
CA ALA A 783 15.33 -39.84 -13.23
C ALA A 783 13.86 -39.95 -13.65
N LEU A 784 13.25 -41.11 -13.38
CA LEU A 784 11.81 -41.27 -13.50
C LEU A 784 11.11 -40.53 -12.35
N ILE A 785 10.41 -39.44 -12.69
CA ILE A 785 9.66 -38.62 -11.73
C ILE A 785 8.21 -39.11 -11.61
N GLY A 786 7.59 -39.44 -12.74
CA GLY A 786 6.18 -39.83 -12.77
C GLY A 786 5.78 -40.74 -13.93
N SER A 787 4.61 -41.38 -13.86
CA SER A 787 4.08 -42.18 -14.97
C SER A 787 2.56 -42.17 -15.05
N HIS A 788 1.98 -42.17 -16.25
CA HIS A 788 0.55 -42.25 -16.49
C HIS A 788 0.24 -42.94 -17.83
N GLY A 789 -0.37 -44.13 -17.79
CA GLY A 789 -0.57 -44.95 -18.99
C GLY A 789 0.78 -45.37 -19.59
N ASP A 790 0.94 -45.16 -20.90
CA ASP A 790 2.20 -45.42 -21.63
C ASP A 790 3.18 -44.22 -21.62
N SER A 791 2.85 -43.16 -20.86
CA SER A 791 3.70 -41.96 -20.72
C SER A 791 4.51 -42.00 -19.43
N PHE A 792 5.80 -41.71 -19.54
CA PHE A 792 6.77 -41.60 -18.44
C PHE A 792 7.29 -40.17 -18.39
N PHE A 793 7.36 -39.58 -17.20
CA PHE A 793 7.83 -38.22 -16.96
C PHE A 793 9.18 -38.27 -16.30
N VAL A 794 10.18 -37.71 -16.96
CA VAL A 794 11.58 -37.82 -16.55
C VAL A 794 12.22 -36.45 -16.34
N ASP A 795 13.11 -36.35 -15.38
CA ASP A 795 13.93 -35.17 -15.08
C ASP A 795 15.38 -35.63 -14.81
N ASP A 796 16.31 -34.73 -14.58
CA ASP A 796 17.70 -35.04 -14.26
C ASP A 796 17.82 -35.62 -12.84
N ALA A 797 18.52 -36.74 -12.71
CA ALA A 797 18.75 -37.40 -11.42
C ALA A 797 19.72 -36.59 -10.54
N VAL A 798 19.41 -36.53 -9.24
CA VAL A 798 20.34 -36.05 -8.20
C VAL A 798 20.37 -37.05 -7.05
N GLY A 799 21.56 -37.57 -6.74
CA GLY A 799 21.79 -38.49 -5.62
C GLY A 799 21.99 -37.77 -4.29
N GLU A 800 21.76 -38.47 -3.18
CA GLU A 800 22.01 -37.94 -1.83
C GLU A 800 23.49 -37.62 -1.59
N ASP A 801 24.40 -38.38 -2.20
CA ASP A 801 25.84 -38.14 -2.21
C ASP A 801 26.22 -36.79 -2.81
N VAL A 802 25.56 -36.40 -3.90
CA VAL A 802 25.73 -35.09 -4.54
C VAL A 802 25.20 -33.96 -3.64
N LEU A 803 24.03 -34.15 -3.01
CA LEU A 803 23.47 -33.19 -2.05
C LEU A 803 24.32 -33.05 -0.78
N ASP A 804 24.97 -34.14 -0.36
CA ASP A 804 25.92 -34.16 0.76
C ASP A 804 27.17 -33.32 0.46
N ILE A 805 27.64 -33.30 -0.79
CA ILE A 805 28.73 -32.40 -1.20
C ILE A 805 28.30 -30.94 -1.10
N VAL A 806 27.09 -30.60 -1.58
CA VAL A 806 26.55 -29.22 -1.49
C VAL A 806 26.38 -28.78 -0.04
N SER A 807 25.93 -29.69 0.83
CA SER A 807 25.76 -29.46 2.26
C SER A 807 27.10 -29.47 3.03
N GLY A 808 28.18 -29.89 2.38
CA GLY A 808 29.51 -29.88 2.96
C GLY A 808 29.76 -31.00 3.98
N VAL A 809 29.28 -32.22 3.71
CA VAL A 809 29.36 -33.37 4.64
C VAL A 809 30.73 -34.04 4.63
N TYR A 810 31.36 -34.14 5.79
CA TYR A 810 32.55 -34.96 6.06
C TYR A 810 32.21 -36.19 6.90
N TYR A 811 32.94 -37.29 6.64
CA TYR A 811 32.90 -38.50 7.47
C TYR A 811 34.01 -38.46 8.53
N VAL A 812 33.67 -38.02 9.74
CA VAL A 812 34.62 -37.87 10.85
C VAL A 812 34.69 -39.18 11.65
N GLN A 813 35.87 -39.82 11.68
CA GLN A 813 36.10 -41.09 12.39
C GLN A 813 35.79 -40.95 13.89
N LYS A 814 35.41 -42.05 14.55
CA LYS A 814 35.22 -42.10 16.01
C LYS A 814 36.45 -42.70 16.69
N ALA A 815 36.62 -42.43 17.99
CA ALA A 815 37.68 -43.04 18.80
C ALA A 815 37.68 -44.58 18.67
N GLN A 816 38.88 -45.18 18.68
CA GLN A 816 39.09 -46.61 18.40
C GLN A 816 38.16 -47.50 19.24
N GLY A 817 37.37 -48.35 18.55
CA GLY A 817 36.50 -49.36 19.17
C GLY A 817 34.99 -49.11 19.11
N SER A 818 34.49 -48.02 18.49
CA SER A 818 33.03 -47.75 18.47
C SER A 818 32.48 -47.21 17.15
N GLY A 819 31.82 -48.09 16.39
CA GLY A 819 30.76 -47.75 15.42
C GLY A 819 31.18 -47.04 14.12
N ARG A 820 30.18 -46.80 13.25
CA ARG A 820 30.33 -46.11 11.96
C ARG A 820 30.80 -44.65 12.16
N PRO A 821 31.59 -44.07 11.22
CA PRO A 821 32.02 -42.67 11.24
C PRO A 821 30.83 -41.71 11.42
N SER A 822 31.06 -40.58 12.10
CA SER A 822 30.05 -39.54 12.28
C SER A 822 30.00 -38.60 11.09
N GLN A 823 28.81 -38.35 10.54
CA GLN A 823 28.61 -37.32 9.53
C GLN A 823 28.54 -35.95 10.20
N GLN A 824 29.40 -35.02 9.79
CA GLN A 824 29.37 -33.63 10.22
C GLN A 824 29.42 -32.72 9.01
N SER A 825 28.73 -31.58 9.05
CA SER A 825 28.52 -30.77 7.85
C SER A 825 28.63 -29.26 8.06
N TRP A 826 28.99 -28.55 7.00
CA TRP A 826 29.04 -27.08 6.95
C TRP A 826 27.64 -26.45 7.02
N TRP A 827 26.70 -27.08 6.31
CA TRP A 827 25.27 -26.79 6.27
C TRP A 827 24.47 -28.01 6.68
N PRO A 828 23.26 -27.87 7.24
CA PRO A 828 22.41 -29.02 7.50
C PRO A 828 22.15 -29.80 6.20
N LYS A 829 22.32 -31.13 6.26
CA LYS A 829 21.92 -32.02 5.16
C LYS A 829 20.46 -31.80 4.80
N GLN A 830 20.07 -32.03 3.54
CA GLN A 830 18.68 -31.90 3.11
C GLN A 830 17.71 -32.65 4.04
N ASN A 831 17.93 -33.94 4.33
CA ASN A 831 17.10 -34.71 5.26
C ASN A 831 17.13 -34.20 6.71
N SER A 832 18.19 -33.50 7.12
CA SER A 832 18.26 -32.87 8.45
C SER A 832 17.49 -31.55 8.47
N TRP A 833 17.59 -30.77 7.39
CA TRP A 833 16.85 -29.52 7.16
C TRP A 833 15.34 -29.74 7.24
N GLN A 834 14.84 -30.79 6.59
CA GLN A 834 13.43 -31.21 6.66
C GLN A 834 12.97 -31.44 8.10
N LYS A 835 13.84 -32.03 8.94
CA LYS A 835 13.57 -32.34 10.36
C LYS A 835 13.81 -31.16 11.30
N MET A 836 14.28 -30.01 10.80
CA MET A 836 14.50 -28.79 11.58
C MET A 836 13.25 -27.89 11.65
N GLY A 837 12.16 -28.27 10.97
CA GLY A 837 10.86 -27.60 11.07
C GLY A 837 10.69 -26.37 10.17
N PHE A 838 11.60 -26.14 9.22
CA PHE A 838 11.39 -25.21 8.12
C PHE A 838 10.45 -25.83 7.08
N SER A 839 9.60 -25.01 6.45
CA SER A 839 8.75 -25.49 5.35
C SER A 839 9.61 -25.94 4.17
N GLU A 840 9.37 -27.15 3.67
CA GLU A 840 10.01 -27.64 2.43
C GLU A 840 9.43 -27.00 1.18
N VAL A 841 8.24 -26.43 1.32
CA VAL A 841 7.40 -25.97 0.22
C VAL A 841 7.88 -24.65 -0.31
N GLN A 842 8.31 -23.73 0.57
CA GLN A 842 8.67 -22.37 0.22
C GLN A 842 9.78 -21.87 1.13
N TRP A 843 10.78 -21.20 0.56
CA TRP A 843 11.83 -20.54 1.33
C TRP A 843 11.26 -19.39 2.17
N GLN A 844 11.42 -19.47 3.49
CA GLN A 844 10.81 -18.55 4.46
C GLN A 844 11.84 -17.53 5.00
N PRO A 845 11.40 -16.37 5.52
CA PRO A 845 12.30 -15.37 6.10
C PRO A 845 13.18 -15.89 7.25
N ASP A 846 12.67 -16.81 8.07
CA ASP A 846 13.43 -17.45 9.16
C ASP A 846 14.54 -18.37 8.62
N ALA A 847 14.31 -19.04 7.49
CA ALA A 847 15.32 -19.83 6.78
C ALA A 847 16.41 -18.94 6.18
N GLU A 848 16.03 -17.79 5.60
CA GLU A 848 16.99 -16.81 5.07
C GLU A 848 17.84 -16.20 6.19
N ALA A 849 17.22 -15.79 7.30
CA ALA A 849 17.94 -15.27 8.47
C ALA A 849 18.94 -16.30 9.03
N PHE A 850 18.54 -17.57 9.10
CA PHE A 850 19.46 -18.66 9.47
C PHE A 850 20.64 -18.76 8.51
N TYR A 851 20.37 -18.76 7.21
CA TYR A 851 21.39 -18.88 6.17
C TYR A 851 22.39 -17.72 6.22
N GLN A 852 21.89 -16.48 6.32
CA GLN A 852 22.72 -15.27 6.42
C GLN A 852 23.56 -15.22 7.69
N LYS A 853 22.97 -15.56 8.85
CA LYS A 853 23.69 -15.65 10.13
C LYS A 853 24.83 -16.66 10.04
N ARG A 854 24.60 -17.80 9.37
CA ARG A 854 25.62 -18.83 9.18
C ARG A 854 26.70 -18.41 8.19
N GLN A 855 26.34 -17.78 7.06
CA GLN A 855 27.32 -17.21 6.13
C GLN A 855 28.22 -16.19 6.82
N THR A 856 27.64 -15.30 7.62
CA THR A 856 28.37 -14.28 8.39
C THR A 856 29.36 -14.92 9.36
N ALA A 857 28.94 -15.94 10.11
CA ALA A 857 29.82 -16.70 11.00
C ALA A 857 31.01 -17.32 10.25
N LEU A 858 30.77 -17.93 9.09
CA LEU A 858 31.82 -18.53 8.26
C LEU A 858 32.78 -17.48 7.67
N ARG A 859 32.28 -16.30 7.30
CA ARG A 859 33.11 -15.16 6.87
C ARG A 859 33.97 -14.59 8.00
N ASN A 860 33.45 -14.62 9.23
CA ASN A 860 34.16 -14.17 10.43
C ASN A 860 35.14 -15.21 10.99
N GLY A 861 35.36 -16.33 10.31
CA GLY A 861 36.30 -17.35 10.71
C GLY A 861 35.75 -18.39 11.71
N GLU A 862 34.44 -18.42 11.96
CA GLU A 862 33.81 -19.44 12.82
C GLU A 862 33.60 -20.76 12.06
N TYR A 863 34.71 -21.42 11.74
CA TYR A 863 34.74 -22.69 11.04
C TYR A 863 34.38 -23.83 11.98
N THR A 864 33.09 -24.18 12.05
CA THR A 864 32.60 -25.29 12.88
C THR A 864 31.75 -26.26 12.07
N LEU A 865 32.11 -27.54 12.01
CA LEU A 865 31.19 -28.57 11.51
C LEU A 865 30.18 -28.96 12.59
N ARG A 866 29.00 -29.43 12.19
CA ARG A 866 27.92 -29.82 13.11
C ARG A 866 27.32 -31.15 12.72
N LYS A 867 26.93 -31.95 13.72
CA LYS A 867 26.14 -33.17 13.53
C LYS A 867 24.66 -32.81 13.34
N ALA A 868 23.89 -33.74 12.80
CA ALA A 868 22.44 -33.58 12.63
C ALA A 868 21.69 -33.30 13.96
N THR A 869 22.20 -33.78 15.10
CA THR A 869 21.67 -33.45 16.44
C THR A 869 21.91 -31.99 16.79
N ASP A 870 23.11 -31.49 16.55
CA ASP A 870 23.53 -30.13 16.93
C ASP A 870 22.79 -29.08 16.11
N TRP A 871 22.52 -29.40 14.83
CA TRP A 871 21.67 -28.58 13.96
C TRP A 871 20.23 -28.46 14.51
N ARG A 872 19.65 -29.57 15.01
CA ARG A 872 18.29 -29.57 15.58
C ARG A 872 18.21 -28.84 16.92
N GLU A 873 19.18 -29.06 17.81
CA GLU A 873 19.15 -28.49 19.17
C GLU A 873 19.37 -26.97 19.16
N LYS A 874 20.37 -26.46 18.43
CA LYS A 874 20.64 -25.01 18.38
C LYS A 874 19.43 -24.22 17.84
N PHE A 875 18.68 -24.79 16.89
CA PHE A 875 17.55 -24.11 16.27
C PHE A 875 16.26 -24.16 17.09
N LYS A 876 16.05 -25.19 17.92
CA LYS A 876 14.95 -25.23 18.90
C LYS A 876 14.97 -24.01 19.85
N TYR A 877 16.16 -23.42 20.08
CA TYR A 877 16.35 -22.21 20.88
C TYR A 877 16.24 -20.91 20.06
N ASP A 878 16.77 -20.85 18.82
CA ASP A 878 16.73 -19.64 17.97
C ASP A 878 15.31 -19.26 17.49
N ARG A 879 14.32 -20.17 17.53
CA ARG A 879 12.90 -19.88 17.19
C ARG A 879 12.13 -19.03 18.21
N LYS A 880 12.67 -18.82 19.41
CA LYS A 880 12.06 -17.93 20.42
C LYS A 880 12.74 -16.56 20.36
N PHE A 881 12.20 -15.70 19.49
CA PHE A 881 12.49 -14.27 19.33
C PHE A 881 13.86 -13.92 18.74
N THR A 882 13.87 -13.42 17.50
CA THR A 882 14.74 -12.27 17.22
C THR A 882 14.11 -11.08 17.94
N VAL A 883 14.51 -10.83 19.19
CA VAL A 883 14.17 -9.59 19.89
C VAL A 883 14.97 -8.47 19.20
N ALA A 884 14.33 -7.73 18.30
CA ALA A 884 14.89 -6.48 17.81
C ALA A 884 14.75 -5.43 18.91
N THR A 885 15.88 -4.86 19.34
CA THR A 885 15.90 -3.81 20.36
C THR A 885 15.95 -2.46 19.67
N PHE A 886 14.88 -1.68 19.82
CA PHE A 886 14.84 -0.29 19.38
C PHE A 886 15.05 0.63 20.58
N LYS A 887 15.85 1.69 20.39
CA LYS A 887 16.09 2.71 21.41
C LYS A 887 15.51 4.04 20.93
N ALA A 888 14.79 4.73 21.80
CA ALA A 888 14.37 6.10 21.57
C ALA A 888 15.37 7.06 22.22
N SER A 889 15.78 8.11 21.50
CA SER A 889 16.71 9.13 22.03
C SER A 889 16.05 10.09 23.02
N ARG A 890 14.72 10.17 23.03
CA ARG A 890 13.94 11.11 23.85
C ARG A 890 12.85 10.43 24.67
N GLU A 891 11.86 9.85 24.00
CA GLU A 891 10.66 9.30 24.64
C GLU A 891 10.13 8.09 23.88
N ILE A 892 9.50 7.16 24.61
CA ILE A 892 8.70 6.06 24.07
C ILE A 892 7.24 6.39 24.30
N ILE A 893 6.40 6.26 23.26
CA ILE A 893 4.96 6.49 23.34
C ILE A 893 4.25 5.15 23.13
N LEU A 894 3.45 4.73 24.13
CA LEU A 894 2.57 3.58 24.03
C LEU A 894 1.19 4.01 23.53
N SER A 895 0.77 3.42 22.42
CA SER A 895 -0.56 3.61 21.82
C SER A 895 -1.16 2.26 21.43
N SER A 896 -1.00 1.24 22.30
CA SER A 896 -1.43 -0.13 22.05
C SER A 896 -2.85 -0.42 22.52
N GLY A 897 -3.59 0.62 22.92
CA GLY A 897 -4.99 0.55 23.29
C GLY A 897 -5.22 -0.07 24.66
N VAL A 898 -6.50 -0.15 25.05
CA VAL A 898 -6.94 -0.51 26.41
C VAL A 898 -6.52 -1.90 26.88
N VAL A 899 -6.25 -2.83 25.96
CA VAL A 899 -5.72 -4.15 26.30
C VAL A 899 -4.20 -4.20 26.15
N GLY A 900 -3.67 -3.70 25.03
CA GLY A 900 -2.24 -3.82 24.72
C GLY A 900 -1.35 -2.97 25.64
N THR A 901 -1.73 -1.73 25.92
CA THR A 901 -0.94 -0.81 26.75
C THR A 901 -0.70 -1.34 28.17
N PRO A 902 -1.72 -1.72 28.97
CA PRO A 902 -1.47 -2.27 30.30
C PRO A 902 -0.72 -3.62 30.22
N HIS A 903 -0.95 -4.42 29.18
CA HIS A 903 -0.23 -5.69 29.00
C HIS A 903 1.27 -5.49 28.75
N ILE A 904 1.65 -4.47 27.99
CA ILE A 904 3.04 -4.06 27.77
C ILE A 904 3.65 -3.52 29.06
N LEU A 905 2.96 -2.63 29.78
CA LEU A 905 3.44 -2.09 31.06
C LEU A 905 3.69 -3.20 32.08
N LEU A 906 2.74 -4.14 32.22
CA LEU A 906 2.85 -5.29 33.10
C LEU A 906 4.04 -6.19 32.70
N ASN A 907 4.21 -6.52 31.42
CA ASN A 907 5.37 -7.28 30.94
C ASN A 907 6.71 -6.53 31.06
N SER A 908 6.66 -5.20 31.21
CA SER A 908 7.81 -4.34 31.44
C SER A 908 8.11 -4.13 32.93
N GLY A 909 7.43 -4.85 33.83
CA GLY A 909 7.63 -4.72 35.27
C GLY A 909 7.03 -3.47 35.89
N ILE A 910 6.08 -2.82 35.21
CA ILE A 910 5.34 -1.65 35.70
C ILE A 910 3.90 -2.09 36.00
N GLY A 911 3.53 -2.21 37.27
CA GLY A 911 2.20 -2.71 37.65
C GLY A 911 2.07 -3.19 39.10
N PRO A 912 1.00 -3.90 39.46
CA PRO A 912 0.77 -4.39 40.83
C PRO A 912 1.83 -5.43 41.23
N ALA A 913 2.51 -5.21 42.36
CA ALA A 913 3.62 -6.07 42.80
C ALA A 913 3.23 -7.55 42.93
N SER A 914 2.03 -7.83 43.44
CA SER A 914 1.51 -9.19 43.59
C SER A 914 1.33 -9.91 42.25
N GLU A 915 0.86 -9.19 41.23
CA GLU A 915 0.59 -9.73 39.89
C GLU A 915 1.89 -10.01 39.14
N LEU A 916 2.83 -9.06 39.19
CA LEU A 916 4.17 -9.20 38.61
C LEU A 916 4.95 -10.34 39.25
N SER A 917 4.88 -10.46 40.58
CA SER A 917 5.53 -11.55 41.32
C SER A 917 4.95 -12.92 40.95
N ALA A 918 3.62 -13.02 40.85
CA ALA A 918 2.96 -14.26 40.43
C ALA A 918 3.36 -14.69 39.01
N ALA A 919 3.63 -13.72 38.12
CA ALA A 919 4.09 -13.94 36.76
C ALA A 919 5.63 -14.08 36.63
N SER A 920 6.38 -14.03 37.74
CA SER A 920 7.86 -14.04 37.75
C SER A 920 8.49 -12.92 36.90
N ILE A 921 7.88 -11.73 36.90
CA ILE A 921 8.39 -10.54 36.22
C ILE A 921 9.08 -9.64 37.26
N PRO A 922 10.33 -9.21 37.02
CA PRO A 922 11.00 -8.23 37.88
C PRO A 922 10.20 -6.94 37.98
N ILE A 923 9.94 -6.49 39.21
CA ILE A 923 9.22 -5.24 39.47
C ILE A 923 10.20 -4.08 39.25
N ILE A 924 9.94 -3.26 38.22
CA ILE A 924 10.67 -2.02 37.95
C ILE A 924 10.01 -0.85 38.68
N HIS A 925 8.67 -0.77 38.60
CA HIS A 925 7.90 0.25 39.28
C HIS A 925 6.55 -0.31 39.73
N GLU A 926 6.26 -0.24 41.02
CA GLU A 926 4.96 -0.67 41.54
C GLU A 926 3.91 0.41 41.25
N ASN A 927 2.92 0.05 40.44
CA ASN A 927 1.73 0.87 40.24
C ASN A 927 0.49 -0.04 40.21
N PRO A 928 -0.31 -0.09 41.29
CA PRO A 928 -1.44 -1.02 41.40
C PRO A 928 -2.61 -0.67 40.46
N SER A 929 -2.59 0.51 39.82
CA SER A 929 -3.65 0.97 38.92
C SER A 929 -3.49 0.43 37.49
N VAL A 930 -2.32 -0.09 37.11
CA VAL A 930 -2.08 -0.61 35.75
C VAL A 930 -3.02 -1.78 35.47
N GLY A 931 -3.76 -1.67 34.36
CA GLY A 931 -4.72 -2.67 33.94
C GLY A 931 -6.02 -2.67 34.75
N LYS A 932 -6.24 -1.75 35.70
CA LYS A 932 -7.49 -1.65 36.48
C LYS A 932 -8.41 -0.58 35.88
N ASN A 933 -9.61 -0.39 36.42
CA ASN A 933 -10.56 0.63 35.96
C ASN A 933 -10.99 0.46 34.48
N PHE A 934 -11.02 -0.77 33.97
CA PHE A 934 -11.60 -1.05 32.66
C PHE A 934 -13.07 -0.64 32.71
N SER A 935 -13.46 0.31 31.86
CA SER A 935 -14.83 0.81 31.75
C SER A 935 -15.24 0.72 30.29
N ASP A 936 -16.49 0.35 30.01
CA ASP A 936 -17.01 0.20 28.65
C ASP A 936 -18.51 0.50 28.65
N HIS A 937 -19.05 0.77 27.47
CA HIS A 937 -20.50 0.83 27.29
C HIS A 937 -21.11 -0.57 27.43
N LEU A 938 -22.31 -0.63 28.01
CA LEU A 938 -23.11 -1.85 28.08
C LEU A 938 -24.16 -1.78 26.97
N ASN A 939 -24.07 -2.67 25.98
CA ASN A 939 -25.00 -2.73 24.86
C ASN A 939 -26.02 -3.84 25.06
N LEU A 940 -27.27 -3.56 24.70
CA LEU A 940 -28.35 -4.54 24.56
C LEU A 940 -28.98 -4.41 23.18
N LEU A 941 -28.98 -5.51 22.43
CA LEU A 941 -29.58 -5.57 21.11
C LEU A 941 -31.06 -5.94 21.22
N ASN A 942 -31.95 -5.08 20.72
CA ASN A 942 -33.37 -5.39 20.56
C ASN A 942 -33.67 -5.51 19.07
N ALA A 943 -34.19 -6.66 18.61
CA ALA A 943 -34.42 -6.90 17.19
C ALA A 943 -35.87 -7.31 16.91
N PHE A 944 -36.50 -6.62 15.96
CA PHE A 944 -37.89 -6.77 15.55
C PHE A 944 -37.94 -7.19 14.09
N ALA A 945 -38.64 -8.27 13.77
CA ALA A 945 -38.89 -8.62 12.38
C ALA A 945 -40.01 -7.73 11.82
N LEU A 946 -39.83 -7.28 10.58
CA LEU A 946 -40.76 -6.41 9.88
C LEU A 946 -41.62 -7.24 8.92
N ASP A 947 -42.91 -6.91 8.83
CA ASP A 947 -43.77 -7.44 7.78
C ASP A 947 -43.69 -6.55 6.54
N VAL A 948 -43.09 -7.12 5.50
CA VAL A 948 -42.86 -6.48 4.21
C VAL A 948 -43.82 -7.00 3.13
N SER A 949 -44.90 -7.69 3.53
CA SER A 949 -45.88 -8.31 2.62
C SER A 949 -47.00 -7.36 2.16
N GLU A 950 -47.17 -6.19 2.77
CA GLU A 950 -48.18 -5.19 2.40
C GLU A 950 -47.70 -4.23 1.28
N PRO A 951 -48.59 -3.78 0.37
CA PRO A 951 -48.26 -3.01 -0.84
C PRO A 951 -47.84 -1.56 -0.60
N PHE A 952 -47.62 -1.15 0.66
CA PHE A 952 -47.25 0.22 1.06
C PHE A 952 -45.76 0.41 1.37
N VAL A 953 -44.94 -0.64 1.36
CA VAL A 953 -43.47 -0.52 1.47
C VAL A 953 -42.87 -0.60 0.06
N PRO A 954 -42.37 0.51 -0.53
CA PRO A 954 -41.70 0.47 -1.83
C PRO A 954 -40.60 -0.59 -1.83
N SER A 955 -40.40 -1.32 -2.93
CA SER A 955 -39.34 -2.33 -3.07
C SER A 955 -37.94 -1.79 -2.72
N GLU A 956 -37.76 -0.49 -2.87
CA GLU A 956 -36.59 0.31 -2.54
C GLU A 956 -36.36 0.50 -1.02
N SER A 957 -37.33 0.13 -0.18
CA SER A 957 -37.34 0.32 1.29
C SER A 957 -37.01 -0.95 2.09
N ARG A 958 -36.59 -2.05 1.44
CA ARG A 958 -36.10 -3.26 2.13
C ARG A 958 -34.81 -2.97 2.92
N THR A 959 -34.67 -3.58 4.09
CA THR A 959 -33.57 -3.41 5.05
C THR A 959 -32.24 -3.97 4.50
N PHE A 960 -31.10 -3.69 5.17
CA PHE A 960 -29.75 -3.99 4.65
C PHE A 960 -29.51 -5.48 4.35
N GLU A 961 -30.30 -6.37 4.96
CA GLU A 961 -30.38 -7.81 4.68
C GLU A 961 -30.62 -8.11 3.21
N ARG A 962 -31.33 -7.25 2.47
CA ARG A 962 -31.54 -7.48 1.04
C ARG A 962 -30.23 -7.54 0.27
N TYR A 963 -29.23 -6.76 0.67
CA TYR A 963 -27.92 -6.75 0.05
C TYR A 963 -27.07 -7.87 0.62
N THR A 964 -27.07 -8.07 1.94
CA THR A 964 -26.19 -9.06 2.58
C THR A 964 -26.66 -10.50 2.38
N LEU A 965 -27.95 -10.72 2.07
CA LEU A 965 -28.51 -12.02 1.75
C LEU A 965 -28.50 -12.29 0.24
N ASP A 966 -28.63 -11.28 -0.64
CA ASP A 966 -28.62 -11.44 -2.10
C ASP A 966 -27.26 -11.08 -2.75
N PRO A 967 -26.53 -12.09 -3.26
CA PRO A 967 -25.25 -11.91 -3.94
C PRO A 967 -25.24 -10.93 -5.11
N ALA A 968 -26.34 -10.91 -5.87
CA ALA A 968 -26.45 -10.13 -7.08
C ALA A 968 -26.63 -8.65 -6.72
N GLN A 969 -27.51 -8.36 -5.76
CA GLN A 969 -27.69 -7.01 -5.24
C GLN A 969 -26.42 -6.49 -4.55
N MET A 970 -25.69 -7.31 -3.79
CA MET A 970 -24.39 -6.90 -3.22
C MET A 970 -23.36 -6.56 -4.31
N ALA A 971 -23.33 -7.33 -5.39
CA ALA A 971 -22.43 -7.06 -6.52
C ALA A 971 -22.80 -5.74 -7.23
N ASP A 972 -24.10 -5.45 -7.39
CA ASP A 972 -24.59 -4.22 -8.01
C ASP A 972 -24.24 -2.99 -7.16
N VAL A 973 -24.51 -3.01 -5.85
CA VAL A 973 -24.13 -1.90 -4.95
C VAL A 973 -22.62 -1.76 -4.79
N THR A 974 -21.85 -2.85 -4.87
CA THR A 974 -20.38 -2.82 -4.92
C THR A 974 -19.87 -2.15 -6.19
N ASN A 975 -20.49 -2.45 -7.33
CA ASN A 975 -20.13 -1.84 -8.59
C ASN A 975 -20.51 -0.35 -8.61
N GLU A 976 -21.67 0.02 -8.06
CA GLU A 976 -22.08 1.42 -7.87
C GLU A 976 -21.05 2.18 -7.02
N TRP A 977 -20.69 1.67 -5.84
CA TRP A 977 -19.68 2.31 -4.98
C TRP A 977 -18.29 2.39 -5.64
N ARG A 978 -17.87 1.35 -6.37
CA ARG A 978 -16.58 1.35 -7.08
C ARG A 978 -16.54 2.40 -8.19
N THR A 979 -17.64 2.56 -8.92
CA THR A 979 -17.70 3.41 -10.12
C THR A 979 -18.09 4.85 -9.82
N GLN A 980 -19.03 5.06 -8.90
CA GLN A 980 -19.64 6.37 -8.62
C GLN A 980 -19.34 6.90 -7.22
N LYS A 981 -18.82 6.06 -6.30
CA LYS A 981 -18.66 6.40 -4.88
C LYS A 981 -19.99 6.81 -4.20
N THR A 982 -21.10 6.33 -4.75
CA THR A 982 -22.47 6.48 -4.22
C THR A 982 -23.05 5.13 -3.81
N GLY A 983 -24.30 5.15 -3.35
CA GLY A 983 -25.07 3.93 -3.09
C GLY A 983 -24.94 3.39 -1.66
N PRO A 984 -25.59 2.27 -1.37
CA PRO A 984 -25.77 1.75 0.00
C PRO A 984 -24.48 1.44 0.76
N LEU A 985 -23.36 1.18 0.07
CA LEU A 985 -22.05 0.95 0.71
C LEU A 985 -21.35 2.24 1.19
N THR A 986 -21.91 3.42 0.88
CA THR A 986 -21.48 4.69 1.48
C THR A 986 -22.11 4.92 2.86
N SER A 987 -23.21 4.22 3.17
CA SER A 987 -23.77 4.19 4.52
C SER A 987 -22.85 3.41 5.44
N ASN A 988 -22.79 3.79 6.71
CA ASN A 988 -22.06 3.07 7.75
C ASN A 988 -22.65 1.67 8.04
N GLY A 989 -23.73 1.26 7.37
CA GLY A 989 -24.39 -0.04 7.50
C GLY A 989 -25.02 -0.29 8.87
N LEU A 990 -24.99 0.71 9.75
CA LEU A 990 -25.41 0.63 11.14
C LEU A 990 -26.57 1.58 11.37
N SER A 991 -26.37 2.88 11.30
CA SER A 991 -27.46 3.81 11.59
C SER A 991 -27.27 5.18 10.98
N ASN A 992 -28.39 5.80 10.62
CA ASN A 992 -28.47 7.20 10.22
C ASN A 992 -28.91 8.11 11.39
N GLN A 993 -29.29 7.54 12.54
CA GLN A 993 -29.89 8.24 13.67
C GLN A 993 -29.37 7.68 14.98
N ILE A 994 -28.90 8.54 15.88
CA ILE A 994 -28.49 8.14 17.22
C ILE A 994 -29.22 9.05 18.19
N GLY A 995 -29.93 8.43 19.13
CA GLY A 995 -30.58 9.14 20.23
C GLY A 995 -29.75 9.04 21.50
N PHE A 996 -29.77 10.13 22.27
CA PHE A 996 -29.11 10.26 23.55
C PHE A 996 -30.14 10.78 24.54
N SER A 997 -30.38 10.03 25.61
CA SER A 997 -31.41 10.36 26.59
C SER A 997 -30.86 10.31 28.01
N ARG A 998 -31.50 11.12 28.85
CA ARG A 998 -31.39 11.00 30.29
C ARG A 998 -32.57 10.18 30.81
N ILE A 999 -32.34 9.45 31.89
CA ILE A 999 -33.41 8.83 32.66
C ILE A 999 -34.37 9.94 33.10
N ASP A 1000 -35.65 9.78 32.78
CA ASP A 1000 -36.68 10.73 33.19
C ASP A 1000 -36.91 10.64 34.70
N THR A 1001 -36.73 11.75 35.39
CA THR A 1001 -36.90 11.85 36.84
C THR A 1001 -38.20 12.58 37.23
N SER A 1002 -39.13 12.73 36.29
CA SER A 1002 -40.47 13.25 36.56
C SER A 1002 -41.26 12.34 37.53
N ASP A 1003 -41.00 11.03 37.51
CA ASP A 1003 -41.45 10.08 38.52
C ASP A 1003 -40.56 10.15 39.77
N PRO A 1004 -41.12 10.50 40.95
CA PRO A 1004 -40.37 10.54 42.22
C PRO A 1004 -39.67 9.22 42.57
N ALA A 1005 -40.21 8.07 42.17
CA ALA A 1005 -39.59 6.77 42.43
C ALA A 1005 -38.29 6.61 41.63
N THR A 1006 -38.30 7.03 40.36
CA THR A 1006 -37.11 7.01 39.48
C THR A 1006 -36.07 8.01 39.94
N GLN A 1007 -36.47 9.23 40.36
CA GLN A 1007 -35.58 10.21 40.97
C GLN A 1007 -34.91 9.66 42.24
N GLN A 1008 -35.71 9.10 43.16
CA GLN A 1008 -35.20 8.51 44.39
C GLN A 1008 -34.21 7.37 44.12
N GLN A 1009 -34.49 6.55 43.11
CA GLN A 1009 -33.60 5.45 42.73
C GLN A 1009 -32.31 5.95 42.08
N LEU A 1010 -32.37 6.97 41.21
CA LEU A 1010 -31.19 7.62 40.64
C LEU A 1010 -30.34 8.27 41.75
N ASP A 1011 -30.95 8.95 42.70
CA ASP A 1011 -30.28 9.57 43.85
C ASP A 1011 -29.61 8.52 44.74
N ALA A 1012 -30.27 7.38 44.96
CA ALA A 1012 -29.72 6.27 45.74
C ALA A 1012 -28.47 5.67 45.09
N PHE A 1013 -28.44 5.58 43.75
CA PHE A 1013 -27.23 5.18 43.03
C PHE A 1013 -26.20 6.32 42.95
N GLY A 1014 -26.65 7.57 42.87
CA GLY A 1014 -25.88 8.74 42.46
C GLY A 1014 -25.77 8.82 40.93
N ASP A 1015 -26.06 9.99 40.35
CA ASP A 1015 -25.96 10.22 38.90
C ASP A 1015 -24.49 10.06 38.44
N PRO A 1016 -24.15 9.06 37.61
CA PRO A 1016 -22.79 8.85 37.13
C PRO A 1016 -22.42 9.74 35.93
N THR A 1017 -23.36 10.50 35.39
CA THR A 1017 -23.09 11.32 34.22
C THR A 1017 -22.17 12.50 34.56
N PRO A 1018 -21.33 12.95 33.61
CA PRO A 1018 -20.44 14.10 33.84
C PRO A 1018 -21.16 15.42 34.18
N GLY A 1019 -22.48 15.49 33.98
CA GLY A 1019 -23.27 16.67 34.26
C GLY A 1019 -24.72 16.53 33.75
N PRO A 1020 -25.59 17.50 34.07
CA PRO A 1020 -27.03 17.43 33.80
C PRO A 1020 -27.40 17.44 32.31
N HIS A 1021 -26.45 17.75 31.43
CA HIS A 1021 -26.63 17.75 29.97
C HIS A 1021 -26.06 16.51 29.28
N SER A 1022 -25.47 15.57 30.05
CA SER A 1022 -24.91 14.34 29.52
C SER A 1022 -25.94 13.21 29.56
N ALA A 1023 -25.94 12.34 28.56
CA ALA A 1023 -26.87 11.23 28.49
C ALA A 1023 -26.48 10.08 29.44
N HIS A 1024 -27.50 9.44 30.01
CA HIS A 1024 -27.34 8.20 30.77
C HIS A 1024 -27.24 6.99 29.84
N TYR A 1025 -28.06 7.00 28.78
CA TYR A 1025 -28.13 5.94 27.79
C TYR A 1025 -28.41 6.50 26.40
N GLY A 1026 -28.14 5.70 25.37
CA GLY A 1026 -28.47 6.01 23.99
C GLY A 1026 -29.23 4.87 23.33
N PHE A 1027 -29.89 5.18 22.23
CA PHE A 1027 -30.55 4.21 21.37
C PHE A 1027 -30.12 4.44 19.93
N THR A 1028 -29.76 3.36 19.26
CA THR A 1028 -29.31 3.39 17.86
C THR A 1028 -30.23 2.51 17.04
N PRO A 1029 -31.25 3.06 16.38
CA PRO A 1029 -32.06 2.33 15.41
C PRO A 1029 -31.23 1.96 14.19
N ILE A 1030 -31.33 0.71 13.74
CA ILE A 1030 -30.52 0.10 12.69
C ILE A 1030 -31.45 -0.48 11.64
N ASN A 1031 -31.20 -0.11 10.39
CA ASN A 1031 -31.94 -0.59 9.22
C ASN A 1031 -31.52 -2.01 8.83
N GLY A 1032 -31.76 -2.96 9.74
CA GLY A 1032 -31.44 -4.38 9.62
C GLY A 1032 -31.15 -5.04 10.97
N PHE A 1033 -30.77 -6.32 10.92
CA PHE A 1033 -30.35 -7.11 12.06
C PHE A 1033 -28.93 -6.73 12.45
N ALA A 1034 -28.78 -6.11 13.61
CA ALA A 1034 -27.48 -5.66 14.09
C ALA A 1034 -26.68 -6.84 14.67
N PHE A 1035 -25.35 -6.79 14.50
CA PHE A 1035 -24.39 -7.73 15.08
C PHE A 1035 -24.66 -9.21 14.79
N GLY A 1036 -24.30 -9.66 13.58
CA GLY A 1036 -24.29 -11.08 13.22
C GLY A 1036 -25.15 -11.39 12.00
N ARG A 1037 -25.55 -12.65 11.87
CA ARG A 1037 -26.46 -13.08 10.80
C ARG A 1037 -27.89 -13.05 11.34
N ALA A 1038 -28.80 -12.46 10.58
CA ALA A 1038 -30.22 -12.48 10.89
C ALA A 1038 -30.72 -13.93 11.15
N PRO A 1039 -31.58 -14.16 12.16
CA PRO A 1039 -32.09 -15.49 12.50
C PRO A 1039 -32.90 -16.14 11.37
N THR A 1040 -33.61 -15.31 10.59
CA THR A 1040 -34.42 -15.73 9.43
C THR A 1040 -34.15 -14.81 8.24
N ASN A 1041 -34.67 -15.14 7.06
CA ASN A 1041 -34.57 -14.31 5.85
C ASN A 1041 -35.58 -13.13 5.82
N ASN A 1042 -36.08 -12.70 6.98
CA ASN A 1042 -36.98 -11.55 7.10
C ASN A 1042 -36.19 -10.24 7.06
N SER A 1043 -36.91 -9.12 6.93
CA SER A 1043 -36.37 -7.79 7.17
C SER A 1043 -36.45 -7.47 8.66
N TYR A 1044 -35.48 -6.72 9.19
CA TYR A 1044 -35.44 -6.40 10.62
C TYR A 1044 -35.23 -4.91 10.87
N LEU A 1045 -35.83 -4.43 11.95
CA LEU A 1045 -35.41 -3.22 12.64
C LEU A 1045 -34.69 -3.65 13.92
N SER A 1046 -33.44 -3.26 14.09
CA SER A 1046 -32.78 -3.41 15.39
C SER A 1046 -32.68 -2.06 16.08
N VAL A 1047 -32.77 -2.05 17.40
CA VAL A 1047 -32.44 -0.90 18.23
C VAL A 1047 -31.45 -1.33 19.30
N VAL A 1048 -30.25 -0.78 19.23
CA VAL A 1048 -29.22 -1.03 20.24
C VAL A 1048 -29.41 -0.01 21.36
N ALA A 1049 -29.88 -0.48 22.51
CA ALA A 1049 -29.90 0.30 23.74
C ALA A 1049 -28.51 0.22 24.39
N THR A 1050 -27.96 1.37 24.77
CA THR A 1050 -26.59 1.46 25.27
C THR A 1050 -26.57 2.26 26.56
N VAL A 1051 -26.14 1.68 27.68
CA VAL A 1051 -25.82 2.46 28.88
C VAL A 1051 -24.45 3.10 28.67
N LEU A 1052 -24.43 4.43 28.63
CA LEU A 1052 -23.26 5.22 28.24
C LEU A 1052 -22.35 5.54 29.42
N GLN A 1053 -22.88 5.54 30.64
CA GLN A 1053 -22.11 5.86 31.85
C GLN A 1053 -22.23 4.71 32.84
N THR A 1054 -21.47 3.65 32.58
CA THR A 1054 -21.45 2.45 33.41
C THR A 1054 -20.64 2.66 34.69
N LYS A 1055 -21.09 2.04 35.79
CA LYS A 1055 -20.37 1.99 37.06
C LYS A 1055 -19.56 0.71 37.25
N SER A 1056 -19.91 -0.36 36.53
CA SER A 1056 -19.09 -1.57 36.48
C SER A 1056 -17.63 -1.23 36.15
N ARG A 1057 -16.71 -1.88 36.84
CA ARG A 1057 -15.26 -1.77 36.59
C ARG A 1057 -14.64 -3.14 36.47
N GLY A 1058 -13.87 -3.31 35.41
CA GLY A 1058 -13.12 -4.51 35.12
C GLY A 1058 -11.60 -4.31 35.20
N SER A 1059 -10.88 -5.28 34.65
CA SER A 1059 -9.42 -5.26 34.57
C SER A 1059 -8.86 -6.04 33.38
N VAL A 1060 -7.65 -5.65 32.98
CA VAL A 1060 -6.72 -6.43 32.16
C VAL A 1060 -5.54 -6.83 33.04
N SER A 1061 -5.26 -8.12 33.15
CA SER A 1061 -4.17 -8.65 33.95
C SER A 1061 -3.32 -9.66 33.17
N LEU A 1062 -2.11 -9.94 33.64
CA LEU A 1062 -1.29 -11.01 33.11
C LEU A 1062 -1.95 -12.36 33.34
N ASN A 1063 -1.69 -13.30 32.43
CA ASN A 1063 -1.86 -14.71 32.70
C ASN A 1063 -0.55 -15.22 33.35
N PRO A 1064 -0.52 -15.58 34.64
CA PRO A 1064 0.72 -15.99 35.31
C PRO A 1064 1.39 -17.21 34.69
N SER A 1065 0.61 -18.10 34.07
CA SER A 1065 1.12 -19.30 33.40
C SER A 1065 1.77 -19.01 32.03
N ASN A 1066 1.42 -17.87 31.42
CA ASN A 1066 2.00 -17.42 30.16
C ASN A 1066 1.95 -15.88 30.05
N PRO A 1067 2.83 -15.16 30.76
CA PRO A 1067 2.74 -13.69 30.86
C PRO A 1067 2.90 -12.95 29.53
N ARG A 1068 3.68 -13.55 28.61
CA ARG A 1068 3.89 -13.08 27.23
C ARG A 1068 2.82 -13.56 26.24
N GLY A 1069 1.84 -14.34 26.70
CA GLY A 1069 0.69 -14.80 25.92
C GLY A 1069 -0.49 -13.83 25.97
N GLN A 1070 -1.69 -14.33 25.67
CA GLN A 1070 -2.93 -13.54 25.76
C GLN A 1070 -3.15 -13.06 27.22
N PRO A 1071 -3.43 -11.78 27.45
CA PRO A 1071 -3.78 -11.28 28.78
C PRO A 1071 -5.17 -11.79 29.20
N LEU A 1072 -5.42 -11.79 30.52
CA LEU A 1072 -6.75 -12.04 31.06
C LEU A 1072 -7.52 -10.72 31.04
N VAL A 1073 -8.56 -10.65 30.21
CA VAL A 1073 -9.44 -9.48 30.10
C VAL A 1073 -10.76 -9.82 30.79
N ASN A 1074 -11.05 -9.13 31.89
CA ASN A 1074 -12.32 -9.22 32.59
C ASN A 1074 -13.01 -7.85 32.57
N PRO A 1075 -13.93 -7.59 31.62
CA PRO A 1075 -14.71 -6.36 31.59
C PRO A 1075 -15.60 -6.17 32.82
N ASN A 1076 -15.98 -7.27 33.48
CA ASN A 1076 -16.83 -7.27 34.67
C ASN A 1076 -18.16 -6.51 34.49
N LEU A 1077 -18.75 -6.60 33.30
CA LEU A 1077 -20.01 -5.94 32.95
C LEU A 1077 -21.14 -6.41 33.88
N ARG A 1078 -22.03 -5.49 34.27
CA ARG A 1078 -23.16 -5.71 35.18
C ARG A 1078 -22.77 -5.99 36.64
N SER A 1079 -21.52 -5.72 37.03
CA SER A 1079 -21.11 -5.89 38.43
C SER A 1079 -21.72 -4.83 39.35
N ASP A 1080 -22.07 -3.66 38.82
CA ASP A 1080 -22.79 -2.63 39.55
C ASP A 1080 -24.31 -2.71 39.26
N PRO A 1081 -25.18 -2.72 40.30
CA PRO A 1081 -26.63 -2.79 40.13
C PRO A 1081 -27.22 -1.59 39.36
N TYR A 1082 -26.55 -0.43 39.36
CA TYR A 1082 -26.97 0.72 38.55
C TYR A 1082 -27.02 0.37 37.06
N ASP A 1083 -26.05 -0.40 36.55
CA ASP A 1083 -25.94 -0.67 35.11
C ASP A 1083 -27.12 -1.51 34.60
N VAL A 1084 -27.53 -2.49 35.40
CA VAL A 1084 -28.69 -3.35 35.10
C VAL A 1084 -29.98 -2.53 35.18
N TRP A 1085 -30.11 -1.70 36.21
CA TRP A 1085 -31.27 -0.82 36.37
C TRP A 1085 -31.39 0.21 35.23
N ALA A 1086 -30.31 0.92 34.90
CA ALA A 1086 -30.27 1.88 33.81
C ALA A 1086 -30.56 1.22 32.46
N MET A 1087 -30.11 -0.03 32.26
CA MET A 1087 -30.45 -0.80 31.06
C MET A 1087 -31.94 -1.17 31.02
N LYS A 1088 -32.59 -1.49 32.14
CA LYS A 1088 -34.04 -1.71 32.20
C LYS A 1088 -34.82 -0.46 31.79
N VAL A 1089 -34.39 0.72 32.26
CA VAL A 1089 -34.98 2.01 31.85
C VAL A 1089 -34.79 2.21 30.34
N ALA A 1090 -33.55 2.09 29.85
CA ALA A 1090 -33.22 2.25 28.42
C ALA A 1090 -34.00 1.27 27.52
N PHE A 1091 -34.22 0.03 27.98
CA PHE A 1091 -35.02 -0.96 27.30
C PHE A 1091 -36.47 -0.50 27.20
N LYS A 1092 -37.13 -0.14 28.31
CA LYS A 1092 -38.53 0.34 28.30
C LYS A 1092 -38.70 1.59 27.45
N ASP A 1093 -37.77 2.53 27.55
CA ASP A 1093 -37.79 3.77 26.77
C ASP A 1093 -37.60 3.50 25.27
N THR A 1094 -36.84 2.47 24.90
CA THR A 1094 -36.74 2.00 23.50
C THR A 1094 -38.10 1.55 22.97
N PHE A 1095 -38.86 0.79 23.76
CA PHE A 1095 -40.22 0.36 23.36
C PHE A 1095 -41.20 1.55 23.30
N ALA A 1096 -41.14 2.47 24.26
CA ALA A 1096 -41.96 3.68 24.24
C ALA A 1096 -41.64 4.57 23.02
N PHE A 1097 -40.35 4.72 22.69
CA PHE A 1097 -39.90 5.40 21.48
C PHE A 1097 -40.48 4.75 20.23
N LEU A 1098 -40.32 3.43 20.07
CA LEU A 1098 -40.86 2.72 18.91
C LEU A 1098 -42.38 2.87 18.78
N ALA A 1099 -43.13 2.78 19.89
CA ALA A 1099 -44.58 2.92 19.91
C ALA A 1099 -45.09 4.32 19.49
N THR A 1100 -44.27 5.37 19.61
CA THR A 1100 -44.63 6.76 19.25
C THR A 1100 -44.15 7.18 17.87
N THR A 1101 -43.53 6.26 17.13
CA THR A 1101 -42.93 6.54 15.82
C THR A 1101 -43.66 5.81 14.70
N PRO A 1102 -43.54 6.26 13.43
CA PRO A 1102 -44.07 5.51 12.29
C PRO A 1102 -43.54 4.07 12.18
N TRP A 1103 -42.43 3.75 12.88
CA TRP A 1103 -41.89 2.39 12.94
C TRP A 1103 -42.91 1.38 13.47
N VAL A 1104 -43.83 1.79 14.37
CA VAL A 1104 -44.86 0.92 14.96
C VAL A 1104 -45.76 0.26 13.91
N GLU A 1105 -46.04 0.93 12.79
CA GLU A 1105 -46.88 0.42 11.71
C GLU A 1105 -46.24 -0.77 10.97
N TYR A 1106 -44.93 -0.95 11.12
CA TYR A 1106 -44.17 -2.03 10.48
C TYR A 1106 -43.83 -3.18 11.44
N LEU A 1107 -44.15 -3.02 12.73
CA LEU A 1107 -43.97 -4.06 13.75
C LEU A 1107 -45.20 -4.98 13.72
N THR A 1108 -44.99 -6.30 13.64
CA THR A 1108 -46.11 -7.26 13.71
C THR A 1108 -46.32 -7.82 15.10
N ASP A 1109 -47.57 -8.18 15.41
CA ASP A 1109 -48.01 -8.80 16.66
C ASP A 1109 -47.29 -10.12 17.02
N SER A 1110 -46.49 -10.72 16.13
CA SER A 1110 -45.94 -12.07 16.32
C SER A 1110 -44.44 -12.26 16.14
N GLN A 1111 -43.62 -11.23 15.89
CA GLN A 1111 -42.21 -11.48 15.51
C GLN A 1111 -41.17 -10.57 16.15
N ALA A 1112 -41.06 -10.63 17.49
CA ALA A 1112 -39.86 -10.19 18.19
C ALA A 1112 -38.80 -11.30 18.16
N ALA A 1113 -37.57 -10.96 17.76
CA ALA A 1113 -36.47 -11.93 17.68
C ALA A 1113 -35.77 -12.09 19.03
N LEU A 1114 -34.84 -13.06 19.11
CA LEU A 1114 -33.99 -13.28 20.30
C LEU A 1114 -34.76 -13.56 21.61
N GLY A 1115 -36.01 -14.03 21.56
CA GLY A 1115 -36.79 -14.33 22.76
C GLY A 1115 -37.45 -13.11 23.41
N LEU A 1116 -37.58 -11.99 22.68
CA LEU A 1116 -38.30 -10.80 23.13
C LEU A 1116 -39.83 -10.98 23.22
N ALA A 1117 -40.41 -11.93 22.48
CA ALA A 1117 -41.86 -12.08 22.37
C ALA A 1117 -42.56 -12.31 23.74
N PRO A 1118 -42.11 -13.25 24.61
CA PRO A 1118 -42.70 -13.43 25.93
C PRO A 1118 -42.62 -12.18 26.82
N ILE A 1119 -41.60 -11.33 26.63
CA ILE A 1119 -41.40 -10.10 27.39
C ILE A 1119 -42.45 -9.06 26.96
N ILE A 1120 -42.68 -8.93 25.66
CA ILE A 1120 -43.70 -8.04 25.10
C ILE A 1120 -45.10 -8.50 25.52
N ASP A 1121 -45.39 -9.80 25.38
CA ASP A 1121 -46.69 -10.40 25.74
C ASP A 1121 -47.01 -10.23 27.24
N SER A 1122 -45.99 -10.15 28.09
CA SER A 1122 -46.13 -9.90 29.53
C SER A 1122 -46.38 -8.43 29.89
N GLY A 1123 -46.31 -7.51 28.93
CA GLY A 1123 -46.35 -6.07 29.19
C GLY A 1123 -45.03 -5.52 29.73
N LEU A 1124 -43.89 -6.10 29.31
CA LEU A 1124 -42.53 -5.75 29.76
C LEU A 1124 -42.29 -6.03 31.25
N ASP A 1125 -42.66 -7.23 31.72
CA ASP A 1125 -42.41 -7.68 33.10
C ASP A 1125 -40.94 -7.56 33.49
N ASP A 1126 -40.69 -6.95 34.66
CA ASP A 1126 -39.33 -6.59 35.11
C ASP A 1126 -38.41 -7.80 35.27
N ALA A 1127 -38.93 -8.95 35.70
CA ALA A 1127 -38.13 -10.15 35.90
C ALA A 1127 -37.69 -10.74 34.56
N LEU A 1128 -38.60 -10.78 33.57
CA LEU A 1128 -38.28 -11.22 32.21
C LEU A 1128 -37.32 -10.26 31.49
N VAL A 1129 -37.47 -8.94 31.67
CA VAL A 1129 -36.53 -7.95 31.14
C VAL A 1129 -35.14 -8.13 31.76
N GLU A 1130 -35.06 -8.35 33.07
CA GLU A 1130 -33.78 -8.55 33.75
C GLU A 1130 -33.08 -9.85 33.31
N GLU A 1131 -33.83 -10.95 33.14
CA GLU A 1131 -33.31 -12.19 32.57
C GLU A 1131 -32.76 -11.96 31.15
N TYR A 1132 -33.47 -11.19 30.33
CA TYR A 1132 -33.04 -10.82 28.99
C TYR A 1132 -31.75 -10.00 28.99
N ILE A 1133 -31.65 -8.99 29.86
CA ILE A 1133 -30.43 -8.20 30.06
C ILE A 1133 -29.26 -9.09 30.45
N ASN A 1134 -29.48 -10.01 31.39
CA ASN A 1134 -28.44 -10.90 31.89
C ASN A 1134 -27.91 -11.88 30.84
N THR A 1135 -28.71 -12.21 29.85
CA THR A 1135 -28.39 -13.15 28.76
C THR A 1135 -27.86 -12.46 27.50
N HIS A 1136 -28.31 -11.25 27.19
CA HIS A 1136 -28.09 -10.61 25.88
C HIS A 1136 -27.25 -9.32 25.92
N THR A 1137 -26.85 -8.84 27.10
CA THR A 1137 -25.92 -7.70 27.17
C THR A 1137 -24.51 -8.08 26.75
N SER A 1138 -23.83 -7.13 26.11
CA SER A 1138 -22.46 -7.28 25.63
C SER A 1138 -21.65 -5.99 25.78
N SER A 1139 -20.34 -6.11 25.57
CA SER A 1139 -19.44 -4.97 25.48
C SER A 1139 -19.84 -4.08 24.31
N GLY A 1140 -19.85 -2.77 24.54
CA GLY A 1140 -20.04 -1.79 23.48
C GLY A 1140 -18.81 -1.53 22.64
N ILE A 1141 -17.73 -2.31 22.80
CA ILE A 1141 -16.44 -2.18 22.11
C ILE A 1141 -15.83 -0.77 22.20
N HIS A 1142 -16.09 -0.09 23.32
CA HIS A 1142 -15.71 1.29 23.61
C HIS A 1142 -14.90 1.38 24.91
N ALA A 1143 -14.17 0.32 25.24
CA ALA A 1143 -13.45 0.23 26.48
C ALA A 1143 -12.42 1.36 26.65
N VAL A 1144 -12.17 1.75 27.91
CA VAL A 1144 -11.22 2.80 28.36
C VAL A 1144 -10.65 2.48 29.74
N GLY A 1145 -9.71 3.30 30.22
CA GLY A 1145 -9.41 3.45 31.66
C GLY A 1145 -8.32 2.57 32.25
N THR A 1146 -7.78 1.61 31.50
CA THR A 1146 -6.75 0.67 31.99
C THR A 1146 -5.37 1.27 32.25
N ALA A 1147 -5.15 2.51 31.82
CA ALA A 1147 -4.00 3.34 32.16
C ALA A 1147 -4.44 4.77 32.55
N ALA A 1148 -5.52 4.87 33.35
CA ALA A 1148 -6.22 6.13 33.62
C ALA A 1148 -5.31 7.31 34.00
N MET A 1149 -5.59 8.45 33.36
CA MET A 1149 -5.01 9.76 33.67
C MET A 1149 -5.61 10.30 34.96
N THR A 1150 -4.73 10.81 35.83
CA THR A 1150 -5.10 11.43 37.11
C THR A 1150 -4.15 12.58 37.45
N ALA A 1151 -4.48 13.36 38.48
CA ALA A 1151 -3.55 14.35 39.01
C ALA A 1151 -2.22 13.70 39.43
N ALA A 1152 -1.12 14.44 39.30
CA ALA A 1152 0.22 13.89 39.51
C ALA A 1152 0.43 13.28 40.91
N ASN A 1153 -0.19 13.88 41.93
CA ASN A 1153 -0.15 13.43 43.32
C ASN A 1153 -1.35 12.54 43.73
N ALA A 1154 -2.21 12.13 42.80
CA ALA A 1154 -3.31 11.22 43.11
C ALA A 1154 -2.78 9.83 43.49
N SER A 1155 -3.40 9.21 44.50
CA SER A 1155 -3.06 7.88 45.01
C SER A 1155 -3.35 6.73 44.04
N TRP A 1156 -4.09 7.01 42.97
CA TRP A 1156 -4.44 6.07 41.91
C TRP A 1156 -4.12 6.67 40.54
N GLY A 1157 -4.29 5.85 39.49
CA GLY A 1157 -4.02 6.20 38.10
C GLY A 1157 -2.62 5.81 37.64
N VAL A 1158 -2.44 5.76 36.32
CA VAL A 1158 -1.21 5.29 35.67
C VAL A 1158 -0.43 6.43 35.06
N VAL A 1159 -1.12 7.42 34.49
CA VAL A 1159 -0.47 8.57 33.87
C VAL A 1159 -0.86 9.89 34.54
N ASN A 1160 0.04 10.87 34.42
CA ASN A 1160 -0.16 12.26 34.82
C ASN A 1160 -1.06 13.01 33.82
N GLY A 1161 -1.43 14.25 34.14
CA GLY A 1161 -2.23 15.12 33.27
C GLY A 1161 -1.58 15.48 31.92
N ASP A 1162 -0.27 15.27 31.78
CA ASP A 1162 0.51 15.39 30.55
C ASP A 1162 0.75 14.03 29.86
N LEU A 1163 0.08 12.99 30.34
CA LEU A 1163 0.09 11.61 29.86
C LEU A 1163 1.38 10.83 30.13
N THR A 1164 2.34 11.41 30.85
CA THR A 1164 3.56 10.70 31.27
C THR A 1164 3.24 9.62 32.31
N VAL A 1165 3.90 8.47 32.21
CA VAL A 1165 3.70 7.36 33.17
C VAL A 1165 4.23 7.76 34.55
N LYS A 1166 3.38 7.65 35.57
CA LYS A 1166 3.73 8.00 36.95
C LYS A 1166 4.95 7.20 37.41
N GLY A 1167 5.96 7.90 37.92
CA GLY A 1167 7.18 7.30 38.47
C GLY A 1167 8.16 6.74 37.43
N VAL A 1168 7.92 6.94 36.13
CA VAL A 1168 8.77 6.45 35.03
C VAL A 1168 9.15 7.59 34.09
N ASN A 1169 10.42 7.68 33.72
CA ASN A 1169 10.92 8.73 32.82
C ASN A 1169 10.95 8.26 31.36
N GLY A 1170 10.65 9.18 30.44
CA GLY A 1170 10.76 8.92 28.99
C GLY A 1170 9.70 7.96 28.45
N LEU A 1171 8.58 7.79 29.15
CA LEU A 1171 7.47 6.92 28.74
C LEU A 1171 6.13 7.65 28.87
N ARG A 1172 5.36 7.66 27.78
CA ARG A 1172 4.03 8.27 27.69
C ARG A 1172 3.00 7.28 27.17
N VAL A 1173 1.74 7.46 27.53
CA VAL A 1173 0.62 6.69 26.95
C VAL A 1173 -0.30 7.64 26.19
N ALA A 1174 -0.61 7.35 24.93
CA ALA A 1174 -1.47 8.16 24.09
C ALA A 1174 -2.49 7.28 23.35
N ASP A 1175 -3.46 6.75 24.11
CA ASP A 1175 -4.59 5.99 23.59
C ASP A 1175 -5.78 6.00 24.57
N ALA A 1176 -6.87 5.28 24.24
CA ALA A 1176 -8.10 5.20 25.04
C ALA A 1176 -7.90 4.73 26.50
N SER A 1177 -6.80 4.04 26.83
CA SER A 1177 -6.51 3.57 28.18
C SER A 1177 -6.34 4.71 29.19
N VAL A 1178 -5.98 5.91 28.73
CA VAL A 1178 -5.79 7.07 29.61
C VAL A 1178 -7.09 7.74 30.03
N LEU A 1179 -8.21 7.50 29.34
CA LEU A 1179 -9.50 8.10 29.68
C LEU A 1179 -10.02 7.47 30.98
N PRO A 1180 -10.14 8.22 32.10
CA PRO A 1180 -10.51 7.64 33.39
C PRO A 1180 -11.95 7.16 33.47
N TYR A 1181 -12.81 7.66 32.59
CA TYR A 1181 -14.22 7.29 32.44
C TYR A 1181 -14.55 7.16 30.96
N VAL A 1182 -15.48 6.26 30.64
CA VAL A 1182 -16.01 6.17 29.28
C VAL A 1182 -16.81 7.45 28.99
N THR A 1183 -16.77 7.94 27.76
CA THR A 1183 -17.48 9.17 27.36
C THR A 1183 -18.97 8.90 27.19
N SER A 1184 -19.84 9.90 27.36
CA SER A 1184 -21.29 9.76 27.08
C SER A 1184 -21.63 9.67 25.58
N THR A 1185 -20.73 9.10 24.78
CA THR A 1185 -20.78 8.90 23.34
C THR A 1185 -19.63 7.98 22.92
N ASN A 1186 -19.60 7.53 21.67
CA ASN A 1186 -18.54 6.68 21.14
C ASN A 1186 -17.16 7.39 21.28
N PRO A 1187 -16.13 6.73 21.80
CA PRO A 1187 -14.91 7.40 22.27
C PRO A 1187 -13.95 7.81 21.15
N MET A 1188 -14.19 7.46 19.88
CA MET A 1188 -13.26 7.71 18.77
C MET A 1188 -12.78 9.16 18.71
N VAL A 1189 -13.70 10.12 18.80
CA VAL A 1189 -13.37 11.56 18.77
C VAL A 1189 -12.56 11.94 20.01
N ALA A 1190 -12.92 11.46 21.19
CA ALA A 1190 -12.18 11.72 22.42
C ALA A 1190 -10.74 11.16 22.35
N VAL A 1191 -10.55 10.00 21.75
CA VAL A 1191 -9.22 9.41 21.52
C VAL A 1191 -8.39 10.26 20.57
N TYR A 1192 -8.96 10.78 19.47
CA TYR A 1192 -8.26 11.71 18.59
C TYR A 1192 -7.87 13.01 19.31
N VAL A 1193 -8.77 13.59 20.12
CA VAL A 1193 -8.46 14.78 20.93
C VAL A 1193 -7.30 14.51 21.89
N VAL A 1194 -7.27 13.33 22.54
CA VAL A 1194 -6.15 12.93 23.40
C VAL A 1194 -4.86 12.77 22.59
N ALA A 1195 -4.92 12.18 21.40
CA ALA A 1195 -3.75 11.97 20.54
C ALA A 1195 -3.15 13.30 20.03
N GLU A 1196 -3.99 14.22 19.57
CA GLU A 1196 -3.55 15.57 19.15
C GLU A 1196 -2.94 16.34 20.33
N ARG A 1197 -3.59 16.29 21.49
CA ARG A 1197 -3.04 16.89 22.71
C ARG A 1197 -1.72 16.24 23.14
N ALA A 1198 -1.59 14.92 23.00
CA ALA A 1198 -0.34 14.22 23.28
C ALA A 1198 0.78 14.70 22.35
N ALA A 1199 0.50 14.88 21.05
CA ALA A 1199 1.47 15.41 20.09
C ALA A 1199 1.96 16.80 20.49
N ASP A 1200 1.08 17.70 20.92
CA ASP A 1200 1.44 19.03 21.40
C ASP A 1200 2.24 19.00 22.71
N LEU A 1201 1.90 18.11 23.63
CA LEU A 1201 2.64 17.93 24.88
C LEU A 1201 4.05 17.39 24.62
N VAL A 1202 4.20 16.47 23.66
CA VAL A 1202 5.51 15.95 23.22
C VAL A 1202 6.34 17.07 22.59
N LYS A 1203 5.77 17.82 21.63
CA LYS A 1203 6.43 18.99 21.02
C LYS A 1203 6.88 19.98 22.10
N SER A 1204 6.01 20.32 23.05
CA SER A 1204 6.32 21.27 24.12
C SER A 1204 7.40 20.76 25.10
N SER A 1205 7.57 19.45 25.23
CA SER A 1205 8.59 18.85 26.10
C SER A 1205 10.00 18.87 25.50
N TYR A 1206 10.11 19.02 24.17
CA TYR A 1206 11.37 18.84 23.43
C TYR A 1206 11.71 19.96 22.42
N ASN A 1207 10.84 20.96 22.24
CA ASN A 1207 11.08 22.15 21.42
C ASN A 1207 11.84 23.25 22.14
#